data_AF-A0A970B0H5-F1
#
_entry.id   AF-A0A970B0H5-F1
#
_cell.length_a   1.000
_cell.length_b   1.000
_cell.length_c   1.000
_cell.angle_alpha   90.00
_cell.angle_beta   90.00
_cell.angle_gamma   90.00
#
_symmetry.space_group_name_H-M   'P 1'
#
loop_
_entity.id
_entity.type
_entity.pdbx_description
1 polymer ?
#
loop_
_entity_poly.entity_id
_entity_poly.type
_entity_poly.pdbx_seq_one_letter_code
_entity_poly.pdbx_strand_id
1 'polypeptide(L)'
;KVYDGGTTANLNKSSATLVGLISGDVVSLSATNASGTYVSANAANGITVSVTGNTISGTDSANYTLSQPTLTGNITPALITITGANNTLTYNASIQTNSGAKVSINGGIATTISGSTINTGIGTESFTLTGYAAAKDYSATRYNDSLLLTSGTGTVAGNYSITYSQGGLTINKAPLTVTGVTTSVTYNGGAQTNNAATITGKQGSDSIVVAGYASATNVGNYSDNLSVTSSVASNYNITYVNGSLTINTKALTIVANAQSTPYGTVVTTGAGATQFTTVGLVSSDVVNSVTLSTNQLVTTNAGASGIIATPSAALGSGLSNYSITYNTGVVTVTPKALTITANAQSTTYGTGLTLGTSGYTVSGLINSDQVTAVTLLSNSSATISATTNAGTYNITPSAASGSGLSNYNVSYVNGTLTVNKATLTVTANNQSRIYGDANPTLTYAVTGYVNSENSSLLTGAPAISTTATTTSNVGNYTITAAANSLSAANYQFNYVNGSLAITKATLTVTANNQSRIYGDNNPTLTYTITGYKNSDTSSVITGTPTISTTATTTSNVGSYTITSAANNLNANNYNFTYAPGTLTVNKATLTVTANNQSRVYGDANPTLTYAITGFKNSDTSSVVTGTPTISTTATTTSNVGNYTIAAAANNLSANNYQFNYVNGS
;
A
#
# COMPACT_ATOMS: atom_id res chain seq x y z
N LYS A 1 97.36 50.86 81.52
CA LYS A 1 97.15 51.18 80.09
C LYS A 1 96.19 50.15 79.49
N VAL A 2 95.62 50.40 78.31
CA VAL A 2 94.92 49.34 77.56
C VAL A 2 95.96 48.49 76.83
N TYR A 3 95.67 47.21 76.62
CA TYR A 3 96.52 46.30 75.86
C TYR A 3 96.83 46.87 74.46
N ASP A 4 98.12 47.05 74.19
CA ASP A 4 98.69 47.62 72.97
C ASP A 4 99.79 46.71 72.37
N GLY A 5 99.93 45.49 72.90
CA GLY A 5 100.94 44.51 72.47
C GLY A 5 102.37 44.80 72.95
N GLY A 6 102.61 45.94 73.62
CA GLY A 6 103.94 46.35 74.10
C GLY A 6 104.10 46.26 75.61
N THR A 7 105.34 46.20 76.07
CA THR A 7 105.68 46.23 77.51
C THR A 7 105.92 47.64 78.06
N THR A 8 105.87 48.69 77.24
CA THR A 8 106.14 50.06 77.73
C THR A 8 105.11 50.50 78.77
N ALA A 9 105.58 50.97 79.91
CA ALA A 9 104.78 51.58 80.96
C ALA A 9 105.00 53.10 80.99
N ASN A 10 103.90 53.85 81.04
CA ASN A 10 103.97 55.30 81.22
C ASN A 10 104.20 55.60 82.70
N LEU A 11 105.39 56.11 83.02
CA LEU A 11 105.77 56.49 84.38
C LEU A 11 105.33 57.92 84.69
N ASN A 12 104.83 58.15 85.90
CA ASN A 12 104.71 59.49 86.44
C ASN A 12 106.07 59.95 86.99
N LYS A 13 106.85 60.66 86.16
CA LYS A 13 108.23 61.04 86.48
C LYS A 13 108.35 62.17 87.51
N SER A 14 107.33 63.04 87.60
CA SER A 14 107.38 64.23 88.47
C SER A 14 107.26 63.90 89.96
N SER A 15 106.75 62.71 90.30
CA SER A 15 106.67 62.22 91.68
C SER A 15 107.91 61.45 92.15
N ALA A 16 108.96 61.37 91.33
CA ALA A 16 110.17 60.65 91.70
C ALA A 16 111.00 61.48 92.71
N THR A 17 111.33 60.88 93.84
CA THR A 17 112.09 61.53 94.94
C THR A 17 113.20 60.61 95.43
N LEU A 18 114.31 61.19 95.91
CA LEU A 18 115.35 60.43 96.62
C LEU A 18 114.94 60.19 98.07
N VAL A 19 115.21 58.97 98.55
CA VAL A 19 115.03 58.58 99.95
C VAL A 19 116.36 58.01 100.43
N GLY A 20 116.82 58.43 101.62
CA GLY A 20 118.07 57.94 102.23
C GLY A 20 119.28 58.89 102.18
N LEU A 21 119.07 60.18 101.86
CA LEU A 21 120.11 61.21 101.89
C LEU A 21 120.49 61.59 103.33
N ILE A 22 121.80 61.68 103.62
CA ILE A 22 122.33 62.18 104.89
C ILE A 22 122.22 63.71 104.91
N SER A 23 121.75 64.27 106.03
CA SER A 23 121.51 65.70 106.17
C SER A 23 122.80 66.51 105.99
N GLY A 24 122.80 67.43 105.02
CA GLY A 24 123.94 68.26 104.66
C GLY A 24 124.52 67.94 103.28
N ASP A 25 124.29 66.74 102.78
CA ASP A 25 124.77 66.30 101.47
C ASP A 25 123.92 66.87 100.32
N VAL A 26 124.58 67.29 99.25
CA VAL A 26 123.95 67.81 98.05
C VAL A 26 123.92 66.73 96.97
N VAL A 27 122.75 66.10 96.82
CA VAL A 27 122.44 65.14 95.75
C VAL A 27 121.06 65.43 95.16
N SER A 28 120.97 65.48 93.84
CA SER A 28 119.75 65.72 93.06
C SER A 28 119.38 64.52 92.21
N LEU A 29 118.08 64.22 92.11
CA LEU A 29 117.54 63.18 91.22
C LEU A 29 117.28 63.73 89.83
N SER A 30 117.71 63.00 88.81
CA SER A 30 117.22 63.19 87.45
C SER A 30 116.42 61.97 87.01
N ALA A 31 115.10 62.16 86.87
CA ALA A 31 114.17 61.15 86.36
C ALA A 31 113.86 61.32 84.86
N THR A 32 114.56 62.24 84.17
CA THR A 32 114.29 62.57 82.75
C THR A 32 114.37 61.33 81.86
N ASN A 33 115.40 60.51 82.05
CA ASN A 33 115.62 59.28 81.29
C ASN A 33 114.94 58.05 81.91
N ALA A 34 114.11 58.23 82.94
CA ALA A 34 113.38 57.13 83.54
C ALA A 34 112.47 56.46 82.50
N SER A 35 112.54 55.14 82.40
CA SER A 35 111.66 54.34 81.56
C SER A 35 111.07 53.20 82.38
N GLY A 36 109.79 52.94 82.15
CA GLY A 36 109.08 51.85 82.80
C GLY A 36 108.78 50.77 81.78
N THR A 37 109.06 49.53 82.15
CA THR A 37 108.74 48.37 81.32
C THR A 37 108.01 47.34 82.16
N TYR A 38 106.78 47.02 81.76
CA TYR A 38 106.03 45.89 82.28
C TYR A 38 106.79 44.59 82.01
N VAL A 39 106.83 43.68 82.98
CA VAL A 39 107.44 42.35 82.81
C VAL A 39 106.64 41.44 81.87
N SER A 40 105.38 41.78 81.57
CA SER A 40 104.54 41.11 80.58
C SER A 40 103.74 42.14 79.79
N ALA A 41 103.55 41.90 78.49
CA ALA A 41 102.68 42.71 77.65
C ALA A 41 101.19 42.33 77.82
N ASN A 42 100.88 41.19 78.44
CA ASN A 42 99.52 40.65 78.52
C ASN A 42 98.63 41.45 79.47
N ALA A 43 97.32 41.46 79.19
CA ALA A 43 96.35 42.10 80.07
C ALA A 43 96.26 41.35 81.39
N ALA A 44 96.59 42.06 82.48
CA ALA A 44 96.49 41.60 83.85
C ALA A 44 96.56 42.80 84.79
N ASN A 45 96.13 42.60 86.04
CA ASN A 45 96.25 43.59 87.10
C ASN A 45 97.52 43.34 87.93
N GLY A 46 98.13 44.41 88.46
CA GLY A 46 99.27 44.35 89.36
C GLY A 46 100.57 43.90 88.71
N ILE A 47 100.72 44.05 87.40
CA ILE A 47 101.93 43.65 86.66
C ILE A 47 103.10 44.51 87.12
N THR A 48 104.20 43.86 87.51
CA THR A 48 105.44 44.54 87.88
C THR A 48 105.98 45.39 86.74
N VAL A 49 106.34 46.62 87.05
CA VAL A 49 107.00 47.59 86.16
C VAL A 49 108.40 47.83 86.68
N SER A 50 109.38 47.37 85.91
CA SER A 50 110.80 47.64 86.16
C SER A 50 111.10 49.07 85.71
N VAL A 51 111.58 49.90 86.64
CA VAL A 51 112.02 51.27 86.35
C VAL A 51 113.53 51.28 86.18
N THR A 52 114.02 51.93 85.12
CA THR A 52 115.45 52.15 84.89
C THR A 52 115.69 53.58 84.41
N GLY A 53 116.94 54.06 84.46
CA GLY A 53 117.32 55.34 83.87
C GLY A 53 117.16 56.58 84.75
N ASN A 54 116.74 56.44 86.01
CA ASN A 54 116.96 57.52 86.98
C ASN A 54 118.47 57.61 87.28
N THR A 55 118.99 58.82 87.47
CA THR A 55 120.39 59.06 87.87
C THR A 55 120.45 60.07 89.01
N ILE A 56 121.56 60.07 89.75
CA ILE A 56 121.86 61.09 90.76
C ILE A 56 123.07 61.93 90.34
N SER A 57 123.07 63.19 90.73
CA SER A 57 124.18 64.14 90.54
C SER A 57 124.29 65.07 91.75
N GLY A 58 125.40 65.78 91.90
CA GLY A 58 125.64 66.70 93.02
C GLY A 58 127.03 66.49 93.63
N THR A 59 127.50 67.41 94.46
CA THR A 59 128.86 67.36 95.03
C THR A 59 129.10 66.10 95.84
N ASP A 60 128.05 65.56 96.46
CA ASP A 60 128.12 64.40 97.34
C ASP A 60 127.58 63.12 96.67
N SER A 61 127.18 63.17 95.40
CA SER A 61 126.51 62.03 94.73
C SER A 61 127.38 60.78 94.61
N ALA A 62 128.72 60.94 94.61
CA ALA A 62 129.65 59.81 94.58
C ALA A 62 129.60 58.96 95.87
N ASN A 63 129.08 59.50 96.97
CA ASN A 63 128.90 58.77 98.23
C ASN A 63 127.66 57.87 98.23
N TYR A 64 126.82 57.92 97.19
CA TYR A 64 125.54 57.22 97.11
C TYR A 64 125.48 56.27 95.91
N THR A 65 124.80 55.14 96.09
CA THR A 65 124.38 54.26 94.99
C THR A 65 122.87 54.38 94.82
N LEU A 66 122.40 54.65 93.59
CA LEU A 66 120.97 54.80 93.31
C LEU A 66 120.33 53.45 93.01
N SER A 67 119.41 53.02 93.86
CA SER A 67 118.50 51.90 93.57
C SER A 67 117.25 52.41 92.84
N GLN A 68 116.85 51.71 91.77
CA GLN A 68 115.65 52.08 91.00
C GLN A 68 114.39 51.51 91.67
N PRO A 69 113.26 52.24 91.66
CA PRO A 69 112.02 51.73 92.25
C PRO A 69 111.44 50.58 91.40
N THR A 70 110.73 49.67 92.08
CA THR A 70 109.84 48.72 91.40
C THR A 70 108.41 49.20 91.60
N LEU A 71 107.66 49.35 90.51
CA LEU A 71 106.25 49.76 90.55
C LEU A 71 105.37 48.60 90.10
N THR A 72 104.05 48.75 90.25
CA THR A 72 103.06 47.86 89.61
C THR A 72 102.06 48.69 88.82
N GLY A 73 101.51 48.11 87.76
CA GLY A 73 100.48 48.74 86.94
C GLY A 73 99.55 47.70 86.31
N ASN A 74 98.41 48.17 85.80
CA ASN A 74 97.41 47.32 85.17
C ASN A 74 97.44 47.50 83.64
N ILE A 75 97.39 46.39 82.91
CA ILE A 75 97.06 46.36 81.49
C ILE A 75 95.64 45.81 81.38
N THR A 76 94.69 46.63 80.96
CA THR A 76 93.30 46.18 80.74
C THR A 76 93.13 45.59 79.34
N PRO A 77 92.26 44.59 79.14
CA PRO A 77 92.01 44.00 77.83
C PRO A 77 91.61 45.02 76.78
N ALA A 78 92.03 44.83 75.52
CA ALA A 78 91.55 45.61 74.40
C ALA A 78 90.12 45.14 74.01
N LEU A 79 89.22 46.08 73.73
CA LEU A 79 87.85 45.78 73.34
C LEU A 79 87.78 45.52 71.83
N ILE A 80 87.33 44.32 71.42
CA ILE A 80 86.95 44.02 70.04
C ILE A 80 85.43 44.05 69.96
N THR A 81 84.88 44.89 69.09
CA THR A 81 83.45 44.92 68.79
C THR A 81 83.20 44.39 67.39
N ILE A 82 82.35 43.37 67.29
CA ILE A 82 81.92 42.76 66.04
C ILE A 82 80.46 43.10 65.80
N THR A 83 80.16 43.72 64.66
CA THR A 83 78.80 44.06 64.26
C THR A 83 78.47 43.38 62.94
N GLY A 84 77.51 42.45 62.97
CA GLY A 84 77.00 41.78 61.77
C GLY A 84 76.19 42.72 60.88
N ALA A 85 76.27 42.50 59.57
CA ALA A 85 75.47 43.23 58.61
C ALA A 85 74.06 42.65 58.51
N ASN A 86 73.08 43.51 58.19
CA ASN A 86 71.73 43.10 57.87
C ASN A 86 71.54 43.20 56.36
N ASN A 87 71.71 42.07 55.66
CA ASN A 87 71.57 42.03 54.21
C ASN A 87 70.21 41.46 53.80
N THR A 88 69.69 41.99 52.71
CA THR A 88 68.49 41.47 52.05
C THR A 88 68.86 41.06 50.64
N LEU A 89 68.65 39.79 50.32
CA LEU A 89 68.89 39.23 48.99
C LEU A 89 67.58 38.69 48.44
N THR A 90 67.52 38.46 47.14
CA THR A 90 66.36 37.81 46.50
C THR A 90 66.69 36.34 46.26
N TYR A 91 65.68 35.47 46.43
CA TYR A 91 65.81 34.05 46.14
C TYR A 91 66.40 33.80 44.74
N ASN A 92 67.43 32.96 44.64
CA ASN A 92 68.15 32.65 43.39
C ASN A 92 68.41 31.14 43.22
N ALA A 93 67.65 30.29 43.93
CA ALA A 93 67.77 28.84 43.95
C ALA A 93 69.13 28.28 44.45
N SER A 94 69.99 29.10 45.06
CA SER A 94 71.26 28.68 45.67
C SER A 94 71.32 29.07 47.15
N ILE A 95 72.19 28.41 47.94
CA ILE A 95 72.48 28.84 49.31
C ILE A 95 73.19 30.19 49.23
N GLN A 96 72.62 31.19 49.90
CA GLN A 96 73.19 32.53 50.01
C GLN A 96 73.67 32.74 51.44
N THR A 97 74.86 33.31 51.60
CA THR A 97 75.48 33.56 52.90
C THR A 97 75.49 35.05 53.20
N ASN A 98 75.24 35.39 54.47
CA ASN A 98 75.43 36.75 54.95
C ASN A 98 76.92 37.11 54.91
N SER A 99 77.25 38.37 54.65
CA SER A 99 78.62 38.85 54.62
C SER A 99 78.70 40.33 55.01
N GLY A 100 79.91 40.83 55.26
CA GLY A 100 80.13 42.24 55.55
C GLY A 100 80.00 42.62 57.02
N ALA A 101 80.20 41.68 57.95
CA ALA A 101 80.41 42.03 59.35
C ALA A 101 81.58 43.01 59.48
N LYS A 102 81.46 43.93 60.44
CA LYS A 102 82.47 44.95 60.71
C LYS A 102 83.15 44.69 62.04
N VAL A 103 84.44 45.01 62.11
CA VAL A 103 85.24 44.95 63.33
C VAL A 103 85.71 46.35 63.71
N SER A 104 85.61 46.68 64.99
CA SER A 104 86.26 47.86 65.60
C SER A 104 87.05 47.41 66.81
N ILE A 105 88.21 48.02 67.04
CA ILE A 105 89.12 47.71 68.14
C ILE A 105 89.33 48.98 68.95
N ASN A 106 89.11 48.91 70.26
CA ASN A 106 89.18 50.02 71.20
C ASN A 106 88.41 51.28 70.74
N GLY A 107 87.28 51.10 70.05
CA GLY A 107 86.45 52.21 69.57
C GLY A 107 86.97 52.91 68.30
N GLY A 108 87.95 52.34 67.60
CA GLY A 108 88.40 52.81 66.29
C GLY A 108 87.34 52.71 65.19
N ILE A 109 87.64 53.26 64.01
CA ILE A 109 86.73 53.20 62.86
C ILE A 109 86.44 51.74 62.50
N ALA A 110 85.16 51.38 62.45
CA ALA A 110 84.75 50.02 62.11
C ALA A 110 85.08 49.70 60.64
N THR A 111 85.87 48.66 60.41
CA THR A 111 86.24 48.19 59.07
C THR A 111 85.49 46.92 58.72
N THR A 112 85.11 46.77 57.44
CA THR A 112 84.50 45.54 56.95
C THR A 112 85.54 44.43 56.96
N ILE A 113 85.16 43.26 57.46
CA ILE A 113 86.03 42.09 57.48
C ILE A 113 86.08 41.50 56.08
N SER A 114 87.28 41.42 55.51
CA SER A 114 87.55 40.74 54.25
C SER A 114 88.05 39.32 54.55
N GLY A 115 87.22 38.31 54.25
CA GLY A 115 87.50 36.91 54.59
C GLY A 115 87.06 36.55 56.02
N SER A 116 87.64 35.48 56.57
CA SER A 116 87.29 35.01 57.92
C SER A 116 88.28 35.44 58.99
N THR A 117 89.45 35.95 58.61
CA THR A 117 90.53 36.27 59.56
C THR A 117 90.53 37.75 59.91
N ILE A 118 90.58 38.05 61.19
CA ILE A 118 90.72 39.40 61.75
C ILE A 118 92.11 39.50 62.36
N ASN A 119 92.92 40.44 61.86
CA ASN A 119 94.15 40.86 62.52
C ASN A 119 93.85 42.12 63.33
N THR A 120 94.23 42.13 64.60
CA THR A 120 93.93 43.26 65.49
C THR A 120 94.82 44.48 65.23
N GLY A 121 95.94 44.29 64.53
CA GLY A 121 97.00 45.31 64.40
C GLY A 121 97.69 45.63 65.73
N ILE A 122 97.33 44.93 66.80
CA ILE A 122 97.92 45.00 68.13
C ILE A 122 98.67 43.68 68.32
N GLY A 123 99.99 43.70 68.16
CA GLY A 123 100.85 42.51 68.19
C GLY A 123 100.75 41.63 66.93
N THR A 124 100.92 40.32 67.09
CA THR A 124 100.89 39.30 66.01
C THR A 124 99.66 38.40 66.07
N GLU A 125 98.69 38.74 66.91
CA GLU A 125 97.50 37.95 67.21
C GLU A 125 96.45 38.00 66.09
N SER A 126 95.72 36.90 65.90
CA SER A 126 94.67 36.79 64.89
C SER A 126 93.46 36.02 65.40
N PHE A 127 92.28 36.36 64.89
CA PHE A 127 91.02 35.68 65.18
C PHE A 127 90.35 35.21 63.91
N THR A 128 89.56 34.15 64.00
CA THR A 128 88.68 33.71 62.92
C THR A 128 87.23 33.98 63.29
N LEU A 129 86.49 34.67 62.41
CA LEU A 129 85.06 34.90 62.54
C LEU A 129 84.27 33.85 61.75
N THR A 130 83.36 33.16 62.43
CA THR A 130 82.43 32.18 61.84
C THR A 130 80.99 32.52 62.23
N GLY A 131 80.02 31.77 61.70
CA GLY A 131 78.61 31.88 62.12
C GLY A 131 77.76 32.88 61.32
N TYR A 132 78.18 33.25 60.11
CA TYR A 132 77.30 33.97 59.19
C TYR A 132 76.05 33.14 58.85
N ALA A 133 74.87 33.78 58.82
CA ALA A 133 73.64 33.12 58.41
C ALA A 133 73.76 32.63 56.96
N ALA A 134 73.28 31.41 56.69
CA ALA A 134 73.23 30.83 55.35
C ALA A 134 71.82 30.28 55.10
N ALA A 135 71.19 30.72 54.02
CA ALA A 135 69.85 30.27 53.66
C ALA A 135 69.67 30.21 52.15
N LYS A 136 68.89 29.24 51.70
CA LYS A 136 68.47 29.12 50.30
C LYS A 136 67.10 29.74 50.09
N ASP A 137 66.13 29.34 50.91
CA ASP A 137 64.72 29.61 50.70
C ASP A 137 64.24 30.91 51.34
N TYR A 138 63.08 31.39 50.90
CA TYR A 138 62.36 32.45 51.56
C TYR A 138 61.91 31.99 52.95
N SER A 139 62.04 32.88 53.93
CA SER A 139 61.39 32.77 55.22
C SER A 139 60.72 34.10 55.57
N ALA A 140 59.58 34.04 56.23
CA ALA A 140 58.89 35.22 56.74
C ALA A 140 59.70 35.94 57.83
N THR A 141 60.63 35.22 58.48
CA THR A 141 61.56 35.77 59.47
C THR A 141 62.98 35.75 58.94
N ARG A 142 63.79 36.73 59.35
CA ARG A 142 65.20 36.79 59.00
C ARG A 142 66.00 35.61 59.58
N TYR A 143 66.99 35.12 58.83
CA TYR A 143 67.99 34.18 59.32
C TYR A 143 69.06 34.95 60.12
N ASN A 144 69.12 34.75 61.43
CA ASN A 144 70.03 35.49 62.29
C ASN A 144 71.46 34.95 62.19
N ASP A 145 72.44 35.85 62.22
CA ASP A 145 73.82 35.43 62.38
C ASP A 145 74.06 34.84 63.78
N SER A 146 75.00 33.91 63.87
CA SER A 146 75.60 33.40 65.10
C SER A 146 77.11 33.69 65.12
N LEU A 147 77.48 34.94 64.78
CA LEU A 147 78.86 35.44 64.76
C LEU A 147 79.62 35.08 66.03
N LEU A 148 80.79 34.48 65.84
CA LEU A 148 81.68 34.07 66.91
C LEU A 148 83.14 34.22 66.48
N LEU A 149 83.94 34.92 67.29
CA LEU A 149 85.40 34.94 67.16
C LEU A 149 85.99 33.75 67.88
N THR A 150 86.87 33.04 67.18
CA THR A 150 87.70 31.97 67.75
C THR A 150 89.16 32.42 67.69
N SER A 151 89.89 32.28 68.80
CA SER A 151 91.30 32.67 68.88
C SER A 151 92.17 31.83 67.94
N GLY A 152 92.99 32.47 67.13
CA GLY A 152 94.03 31.82 66.34
C GLY A 152 95.22 31.38 67.20
N THR A 153 96.07 30.52 66.63
CA THR A 153 97.30 30.04 67.27
C THR A 153 98.20 31.18 67.75
N GLY A 154 98.67 31.12 69.00
CA GLY A 154 99.53 32.15 69.60
C GLY A 154 98.79 33.34 70.23
N THR A 155 97.47 33.41 70.11
CA THR A 155 96.65 34.47 70.71
C THR A 155 96.32 34.16 72.17
N VAL A 156 96.62 35.08 73.08
CA VAL A 156 96.21 34.99 74.49
C VAL A 156 94.84 35.67 74.64
N ALA A 157 93.75 34.89 74.65
CA ALA A 157 92.39 35.42 74.67
C ALA A 157 92.10 36.39 75.83
N GLY A 158 92.77 36.21 76.98
CA GLY A 158 92.66 37.11 78.14
C GLY A 158 93.09 38.56 77.86
N ASN A 159 93.80 38.82 76.76
CA ASN A 159 94.19 40.17 76.34
C ASN A 159 93.04 40.97 75.71
N TYR A 160 91.90 40.33 75.42
CA TYR A 160 90.78 40.95 74.72
C TYR A 160 89.45 40.72 75.42
N SER A 161 88.58 41.73 75.36
CA SER A 161 87.15 41.60 75.66
C SER A 161 86.39 41.70 74.34
N ILE A 162 85.41 40.83 74.09
CA ILE A 162 84.70 40.76 72.80
C ILE A 162 83.21 41.04 73.02
N THR A 163 82.65 41.94 72.21
CA THR A 163 81.22 42.22 72.16
C THR A 163 80.67 41.96 70.77
N TYR A 164 79.52 41.28 70.69
CA TYR A 164 78.85 40.96 69.43
C TYR A 164 77.51 41.67 69.31
N SER A 165 77.25 42.26 68.14
CA SER A 165 75.93 42.66 67.69
C SER A 165 75.58 41.85 66.46
N GLN A 166 74.69 40.87 66.60
CA GLN A 166 74.36 39.93 65.52
C GLN A 166 73.63 40.64 64.37
N GLY A 167 74.06 40.32 63.15
CA GLY A 167 73.35 40.69 61.93
C GLY A 167 72.34 39.61 61.52
N GLY A 168 71.98 39.63 60.25
CA GLY A 168 71.21 38.53 59.67
C GLY A 168 70.91 38.72 58.19
N LEU A 169 70.44 37.64 57.58
CA LEU A 169 70.10 37.53 56.17
C LEU A 169 68.60 37.40 55.99
N THR A 170 68.01 38.32 55.23
CA THR A 170 66.63 38.19 54.73
C THR A 170 66.68 37.74 53.28
N ILE A 171 65.96 36.66 52.96
CA ILE A 171 65.75 36.23 51.57
C ILE A 171 64.34 36.66 51.16
N ASN A 172 64.23 37.59 50.23
CA ASN A 172 62.97 38.00 49.63
C ASN A 172 62.56 37.02 48.52
N LYS A 173 61.25 36.91 48.29
CA LYS A 173 60.71 36.10 47.20
C LYS A 173 61.13 36.66 45.83
N ALA A 174 61.44 35.77 44.89
CA ALA A 174 61.68 36.16 43.51
C ALA A 174 60.36 36.40 42.74
N PRO A 175 60.31 37.32 41.76
CA PRO A 175 59.13 37.46 40.91
C PRO A 175 59.00 36.24 39.97
N LEU A 176 57.78 35.73 39.81
CA LEU A 176 57.45 34.69 38.83
C LEU A 176 56.14 35.06 38.13
N THR A 177 56.09 34.92 36.80
CA THR A 177 54.86 35.12 36.04
C THR A 177 54.49 33.83 35.32
N VAL A 178 53.24 33.40 35.50
CA VAL A 178 52.64 32.26 34.81
C VAL A 178 51.52 32.79 33.90
N THR A 179 51.70 32.64 32.59
CA THR A 179 50.75 33.12 31.59
C THR A 179 50.16 31.95 30.82
N GLY A 180 48.85 31.72 30.94
CA GLY A 180 48.14 30.68 30.20
C GLY A 180 48.02 31.02 28.72
N VAL A 181 48.02 30.00 27.87
CA VAL A 181 47.75 30.15 26.43
C VAL A 181 46.25 30.36 26.21
N THR A 182 45.89 31.12 25.18
CA THR A 182 44.51 31.14 24.66
C THR A 182 44.40 30.18 23.49
N THR A 183 43.54 29.17 23.60
CA THR A 183 43.35 28.12 22.60
C THR A 183 41.92 28.16 22.07
N SER A 184 41.76 28.06 20.75
CA SER A 184 40.47 28.01 20.09
C SER A 184 40.37 26.70 19.31
N VAL A 185 39.30 25.95 19.56
CA VAL A 185 39.03 24.63 18.97
C VAL A 185 37.60 24.56 18.48
N THR A 186 37.28 23.56 17.66
CA THR A 186 35.90 23.25 17.26
C THR A 186 35.38 22.11 18.11
N TYR A 187 34.12 22.18 18.52
CA TYR A 187 33.42 21.13 19.25
C TYR A 187 33.63 19.75 18.59
N ASN A 188 34.09 18.78 19.37
CA ASN A 188 34.34 17.41 18.90
C ASN A 188 33.54 16.34 19.66
N GLY A 189 32.66 16.74 20.58
CA GLY A 189 31.84 15.84 21.37
C GLY A 189 32.54 15.19 22.56
N GLY A 190 33.77 15.59 22.89
CA GLY A 190 34.53 15.15 24.06
C GLY A 190 35.04 16.33 24.89
N ALA A 191 35.58 16.04 26.07
CA ALA A 191 36.24 17.06 26.90
C ALA A 191 37.50 17.57 26.18
N GLN A 192 37.60 18.88 26.03
CA GLN A 192 38.73 19.58 25.46
C GLN A 192 39.39 20.41 26.56
N THR A 193 40.72 20.37 26.62
CA THR A 193 41.48 21.01 27.70
C THR A 193 42.51 21.95 27.11
N ASN A 194 42.65 23.13 27.71
CA ASN A 194 43.89 23.87 27.60
C ASN A 194 45.01 23.10 28.32
N ASN A 195 46.26 23.21 27.88
CA ASN A 195 47.34 22.38 28.43
C ASN A 195 48.70 23.08 28.52
N ALA A 196 48.77 24.38 28.27
CA ALA A 196 50.03 25.10 28.19
C ALA A 196 49.97 26.45 28.92
N ALA A 197 51.02 26.71 29.69
CA ALA A 197 51.35 28.02 30.23
C ALA A 197 52.82 28.32 30.00
N THR A 198 53.14 29.58 29.75
CA THR A 198 54.52 30.08 29.70
C THR A 198 54.92 30.56 31.09
N ILE A 199 56.11 30.17 31.54
CA ILE A 199 56.63 30.48 32.87
C ILE A 199 57.88 31.34 32.71
N THR A 200 57.86 32.55 33.28
CA THR A 200 58.98 33.50 33.23
C THR A 200 59.39 33.92 34.64
N GLY A 201 60.70 34.14 34.86
CA GLY A 201 61.25 34.49 36.17
C GLY A 201 61.67 33.29 37.05
N LYS A 202 61.61 32.05 36.55
CA LYS A 202 62.07 30.86 37.29
C LYS A 202 63.57 30.97 37.59
N GLN A 203 63.97 30.60 38.80
CA GLN A 203 65.36 30.63 39.25
C GLN A 203 66.00 29.25 39.12
N GLY A 204 67.21 29.21 38.55
CA GLY A 204 68.00 27.99 38.40
C GLY A 204 67.23 26.81 37.77
N SER A 205 67.38 25.64 38.39
CA SER A 205 66.75 24.37 38.00
C SER A 205 65.40 24.13 38.67
N ASP A 206 64.79 25.14 39.29
CA ASP A 206 63.48 24.99 39.91
C ASP A 206 62.43 24.49 38.90
N SER A 207 61.67 23.47 39.31
CA SER A 207 60.57 22.90 38.55
C SER A 207 59.26 23.53 39.00
N ILE A 208 58.55 24.15 38.06
CA ILE A 208 57.28 24.82 38.30
C ILE A 208 56.19 23.99 37.63
N VAL A 209 55.28 23.45 38.46
CA VAL A 209 54.12 22.69 37.99
C VAL A 209 52.91 23.61 38.07
N VAL A 210 52.23 23.79 36.93
CA VAL A 210 51.05 24.64 36.80
C VAL A 210 49.81 23.75 36.66
N ALA A 211 48.78 24.05 37.45
CA ALA A 211 47.48 23.42 37.42
C ALA A 211 46.38 24.45 37.12
N GLY A 212 45.14 23.97 36.94
CA GLY A 212 43.98 24.84 36.76
C GLY A 212 43.71 25.30 35.32
N TYR A 213 44.21 24.56 34.32
CA TYR A 213 43.84 24.79 32.93
C TYR A 213 42.33 24.57 32.70
N ALA A 214 41.72 25.39 31.85
CA ALA A 214 40.32 25.26 31.49
C ALA A 214 40.05 23.90 30.79
N SER A 215 38.96 23.25 31.19
CA SER A 215 38.49 21.99 30.61
C SER A 215 36.98 22.04 30.45
N ALA A 216 36.49 21.81 29.23
CA ALA A 216 35.06 21.81 28.95
C ALA A 216 34.72 20.93 27.74
N THR A 217 33.45 20.52 27.64
CA THR A 217 32.95 19.72 26.52
C THR A 217 32.12 20.55 25.54
N ASN A 218 31.32 21.50 26.04
CA ASN A 218 30.35 22.24 25.23
C ASN A 218 30.91 23.54 24.68
N VAL A 219 30.28 24.06 23.63
CA VAL A 219 30.59 25.37 23.05
C VAL A 219 30.55 26.48 24.11
N GLY A 220 31.54 27.34 24.11
CA GLY A 220 31.68 28.41 25.10
C GLY A 220 33.12 28.89 25.26
N ASN A 221 33.28 29.88 26.12
CA ASN A 221 34.58 30.44 26.51
C ASN A 221 34.85 30.11 27.98
N TYR A 222 35.97 29.45 28.25
CA TYR A 222 36.33 28.96 29.57
C TYR A 222 37.70 29.55 29.93
N SER A 223 37.76 30.41 30.95
CA SER A 223 39.03 30.96 31.41
C SER A 223 39.79 29.91 32.22
N ASP A 224 41.11 29.90 32.10
CA ASP A 224 41.94 29.14 33.03
C ASP A 224 41.78 29.71 34.46
N ASN A 225 42.03 28.88 35.46
CA ASN A 225 42.18 29.29 36.85
C ASN A 225 43.55 28.84 37.36
N LEU A 226 44.60 29.46 36.83
CA LEU A 226 45.96 28.95 36.98
C LEU A 226 46.44 29.03 38.43
N SER A 227 47.17 27.99 38.83
CA SER A 227 47.85 27.92 40.12
C SER A 227 49.18 27.18 39.98
N VAL A 228 50.17 27.55 40.78
CA VAL A 228 51.42 26.77 40.92
C VAL A 228 51.30 25.88 42.15
N THR A 229 51.61 24.60 41.98
CA THR A 229 51.50 23.58 43.04
C THR A 229 52.84 22.98 43.46
N SER A 230 53.96 23.43 42.87
CA SER A 230 55.28 22.94 43.25
C SER A 230 55.72 23.44 44.63
N SER A 231 56.51 22.63 45.34
CA SER A 231 56.98 22.93 46.70
C SER A 231 57.83 24.20 46.80
N VAL A 232 58.47 24.61 45.70
CA VAL A 232 59.27 25.83 45.62
C VAL A 232 58.43 27.11 45.47
N ALA A 233 57.10 27.01 45.29
CA ALA A 233 56.23 28.16 45.07
C ALA A 233 56.27 29.19 46.20
N SER A 234 56.54 28.77 47.45
CA SER A 234 56.69 29.66 48.60
C SER A 234 57.83 30.67 48.45
N ASN A 235 58.83 30.37 47.61
CA ASN A 235 59.97 31.24 47.31
C ASN A 235 59.68 32.33 46.26
N TYR A 236 58.48 32.33 45.68
CA TYR A 236 58.11 33.25 44.60
C TYR A 236 56.92 34.14 44.97
N ASN A 237 56.93 35.36 44.45
CA ASN A 237 55.75 36.21 44.36
C ASN A 237 55.15 35.98 42.97
N ILE A 238 54.08 35.18 42.90
CA ILE A 238 53.56 34.65 41.63
C ILE A 238 52.44 35.54 41.10
N THR A 239 52.58 36.00 39.86
CA THR A 239 51.53 36.68 39.11
C THR A 239 50.93 35.72 38.08
N TYR A 240 49.60 35.56 38.11
CA TYR A 240 48.86 34.72 37.17
C TYR A 240 48.19 35.59 36.11
N VAL A 241 48.42 35.26 34.85
CA VAL A 241 47.68 35.81 33.70
C VAL A 241 46.95 34.64 33.05
N ASN A 242 45.67 34.47 33.38
CA ASN A 242 44.89 33.34 32.89
C ASN A 242 44.71 33.40 31.38
N GLY A 243 44.92 32.26 30.71
CA GLY A 243 44.52 32.06 29.34
C GLY A 243 43.03 31.68 29.25
N SER A 244 42.64 31.12 28.11
CA SER A 244 41.28 30.62 27.92
C SER A 244 41.19 29.53 26.86
N LEU A 245 40.18 28.68 27.00
CA LEU A 245 39.73 27.74 25.99
C LEU A 245 38.42 28.25 25.38
N THR A 246 38.43 28.51 24.07
CA THR A 246 37.21 28.76 23.29
C THR A 246 36.87 27.50 22.50
N ILE A 247 35.68 26.94 22.74
CA ILE A 247 35.10 25.86 21.94
C ILE A 247 34.06 26.48 21.02
N ASN A 248 34.34 26.50 19.72
CA ASN A 248 33.44 27.02 18.69
C ASN A 248 32.44 25.96 18.23
N THR A 249 31.30 26.41 17.73
CA THR A 249 30.28 25.53 17.14
C THR A 249 30.83 24.71 15.99
N LYS A 250 30.45 23.43 15.94
CA LYS A 250 30.70 22.57 14.78
C LYS A 250 29.61 22.76 13.71
N ALA A 251 29.94 22.62 12.45
CA ALA A 251 28.94 22.64 11.38
C ALA A 251 28.06 21.37 11.42
N LEU A 252 26.74 21.54 11.33
CA LEU A 252 25.76 20.47 11.17
C LEU A 252 24.88 20.78 9.96
N THR A 253 24.81 19.87 8.98
CA THR A 253 23.88 20.00 7.85
C THR A 253 22.73 19.04 8.04
N ILE A 254 21.49 19.55 7.90
CA ILE A 254 20.26 18.77 7.91
C ILE A 254 19.61 18.88 6.54
N VAL A 255 19.42 17.75 5.86
CA VAL A 255 18.83 17.69 4.52
C VAL A 255 17.49 17.00 4.60
N ALA A 256 16.41 17.61 4.11
CA ALA A 256 15.14 16.90 3.97
C ALA A 256 15.28 15.80 2.92
N ASN A 257 14.75 14.62 3.20
CA ASN A 257 14.83 13.51 2.27
C ASN A 257 13.96 13.78 1.04
N ALA A 258 14.36 13.23 -0.12
CA ALA A 258 13.50 13.26 -1.29
C ALA A 258 12.20 12.48 -1.02
N GLN A 259 11.07 13.07 -1.40
CA GLN A 259 9.75 12.47 -1.21
C GLN A 259 9.06 12.28 -2.56
N SER A 260 8.23 11.24 -2.64
CA SER A 260 7.37 10.98 -3.80
C SER A 260 5.96 10.72 -3.30
N THR A 261 4.98 11.38 -3.89
CA THR A 261 3.56 11.23 -3.50
C THR A 261 2.67 11.11 -4.73
N PRO A 262 1.59 10.32 -4.71
CA PRO A 262 0.61 10.30 -5.80
C PRO A 262 -0.15 11.63 -5.95
N TYR A 263 -0.57 11.97 -7.16
CA TYR A 263 -1.41 13.14 -7.41
C TYR A 263 -2.64 13.19 -6.49
N GLY A 264 -2.85 14.37 -5.88
CA GLY A 264 -3.96 14.66 -4.97
C GLY A 264 -3.84 14.06 -3.57
N THR A 265 -2.66 13.59 -3.17
CA THR A 265 -2.36 13.25 -1.78
C THR A 265 -1.57 14.36 -1.11
N VAL A 266 -2.01 14.78 0.08
CA VAL A 266 -1.29 15.80 0.86
C VAL A 266 0.00 15.16 1.41
N VAL A 267 1.14 15.76 1.10
CA VAL A 267 2.40 15.38 1.76
C VAL A 267 2.29 15.79 3.22
N THR A 268 2.42 14.80 4.11
CA THR A 268 2.45 15.02 5.56
C THR A 268 3.72 15.78 5.93
N THR A 269 3.58 17.10 5.97
CA THR A 269 4.57 18.05 6.47
C THR A 269 4.11 18.56 7.84
N GLY A 270 5.00 19.23 8.57
CA GLY A 270 4.71 19.74 9.90
C GLY A 270 5.82 19.46 10.91
N ALA A 271 5.56 19.88 12.16
CA ALA A 271 6.45 19.64 13.28
C ALA A 271 6.55 18.15 13.62
N GLY A 272 7.71 17.72 14.12
CA GLY A 272 7.93 16.32 14.50
C GLY A 272 8.29 15.38 13.34
N ALA A 273 8.61 15.93 12.16
CA ALA A 273 8.97 15.14 11.00
C ALA A 273 10.33 14.44 11.17
N THR A 274 10.41 13.19 10.70
CA THR A 274 11.60 12.32 10.77
C THR A 274 12.26 12.09 9.40
N GLN A 275 11.75 12.73 8.35
CA GLN A 275 12.17 12.50 6.95
C GLN A 275 13.31 13.44 6.57
N PHE A 276 14.46 13.26 7.23
CA PHE A 276 15.68 14.03 6.98
C PHE A 276 16.92 13.15 7.19
N THR A 277 18.06 13.66 6.75
CA THR A 277 19.39 13.13 7.06
C THR A 277 20.26 14.22 7.68
N THR A 278 21.25 13.80 8.47
CA THR A 278 22.16 14.70 9.17
C THR A 278 23.60 14.38 8.83
N VAL A 279 24.43 15.41 8.61
CA VAL A 279 25.88 15.27 8.41
C VAL A 279 26.60 16.21 9.39
N GLY A 280 27.52 15.67 10.18
CA GLY A 280 28.36 16.46 11.09
C GLY A 280 28.12 16.23 12.59
N LEU A 281 27.07 15.47 12.97
CA LEU A 281 26.87 15.01 14.34
C LEU A 281 28.08 14.20 14.83
N VAL A 282 28.38 14.32 16.12
CA VAL A 282 29.44 13.57 16.81
C VAL A 282 28.94 13.09 18.17
N SER A 283 29.62 12.08 18.72
CA SER A 283 29.28 11.50 20.03
C SER A 283 27.81 11.04 20.10
N SER A 284 27.13 11.34 21.21
CA SER A 284 25.73 10.98 21.47
C SER A 284 24.73 12.08 21.09
N ASP A 285 25.15 13.09 20.34
CA ASP A 285 24.26 14.17 19.92
C ASP A 285 23.30 13.67 18.84
N VAL A 286 22.03 14.03 18.96
CA VAL A 286 20.98 13.53 18.06
C VAL A 286 20.07 14.66 17.61
N VAL A 287 19.61 14.58 16.37
CA VAL A 287 18.42 15.29 15.89
C VAL A 287 17.28 14.27 15.87
N ASN A 288 16.28 14.45 16.73
CA ASN A 288 15.12 13.56 16.82
C ASN A 288 14.05 13.90 15.79
N SER A 289 13.84 15.20 15.55
CA SER A 289 12.85 15.66 14.58
C SER A 289 13.18 17.05 14.04
N VAL A 290 12.51 17.39 12.94
CA VAL A 290 12.48 18.73 12.36
C VAL A 290 11.04 19.15 12.10
N THR A 291 10.84 20.41 11.76
CA THR A 291 9.65 20.86 11.05
C THR A 291 9.92 20.83 9.56
N LEU A 292 9.14 20.07 8.79
CA LEU A 292 9.16 20.13 7.32
C LEU A 292 8.04 21.05 6.83
N SER A 293 8.33 21.89 5.85
CA SER A 293 7.34 22.69 5.12
C SER A 293 7.61 22.65 3.63
N THR A 294 6.56 22.57 2.80
CA THR A 294 6.69 22.70 1.34
C THR A 294 6.45 24.13 0.87
N ASN A 295 7.09 24.53 -0.22
CA ASN A 295 6.88 25.84 -0.85
C ASN A 295 5.55 25.94 -1.62
N GLN A 296 4.89 24.80 -1.86
CA GLN A 296 3.63 24.69 -2.59
C GLN A 296 2.76 23.61 -1.95
N LEU A 297 1.44 23.73 -2.09
CA LEU A 297 0.52 22.67 -1.70
C LEU A 297 0.68 21.48 -2.64
N VAL A 298 0.84 20.28 -2.10
CA VAL A 298 1.10 19.07 -2.90
C VAL A 298 -0.21 18.47 -3.46
N THR A 299 -0.99 19.32 -4.14
CA THR A 299 -2.15 18.94 -4.94
C THR A 299 -1.98 19.36 -6.40
N THR A 300 -0.79 19.84 -6.77
CA THR A 300 -0.39 20.19 -8.14
C THR A 300 -0.36 18.97 -9.05
N ASN A 301 -0.41 19.21 -10.36
CA ASN A 301 -0.38 18.17 -11.39
C ASN A 301 0.80 17.20 -11.26
N ALA A 302 0.61 15.96 -11.68
CA ALA A 302 1.70 14.98 -11.75
C ALA A 302 2.80 15.50 -12.68
N GLY A 303 4.07 15.26 -12.30
CA GLY A 303 5.23 15.80 -13.02
C GLY A 303 5.50 17.29 -12.78
N ALA A 304 4.75 17.96 -11.90
CA ALA A 304 5.08 19.31 -11.46
C ALA A 304 6.52 19.36 -10.89
N SER A 305 7.29 20.33 -11.37
CA SER A 305 8.69 20.55 -10.98
C SER A 305 8.79 21.72 -9.99
N GLY A 306 9.84 21.72 -9.17
CA GLY A 306 10.14 22.84 -8.25
C GLY A 306 9.41 22.78 -6.90
N ILE A 307 8.80 21.64 -6.55
CA ILE A 307 8.30 21.41 -5.20
C ILE A 307 9.47 20.96 -4.32
N ILE A 308 9.71 21.71 -3.26
CA ILE A 308 10.79 21.44 -2.31
C ILE A 308 10.24 21.33 -0.89
N ALA A 309 10.81 20.41 -0.12
CA ALA A 309 10.61 20.28 1.31
C ALA A 309 11.77 20.96 2.03
N THR A 310 11.46 21.95 2.86
CA THR A 310 12.46 22.71 3.63
C THR A 310 12.41 22.26 5.09
N PRO A 311 13.50 21.72 5.65
CA PRO A 311 13.60 21.44 7.08
C PRO A 311 13.91 22.71 7.87
N SER A 312 13.41 22.76 9.10
CA SER A 312 13.64 23.85 10.05
C SER A 312 13.41 23.36 11.48
N ALA A 313 13.71 24.18 12.48
CA ALA A 313 13.39 23.94 13.90
C ALA A 313 13.76 22.51 14.36
N ALA A 314 15.03 22.13 14.18
CA ALA A 314 15.55 20.84 14.66
C ALA A 314 15.43 20.71 16.18
N LEU A 315 14.89 19.58 16.63
CA LEU A 315 14.75 19.22 18.03
C LEU A 315 15.59 17.98 18.34
N GLY A 316 16.33 18.02 19.44
CA GLY A 316 17.33 17.00 19.76
C GLY A 316 18.20 17.37 20.96
N SER A 317 19.20 16.54 21.25
CA SER A 317 20.17 16.81 22.33
C SER A 317 21.51 17.26 21.76
N GLY A 318 22.17 18.19 22.46
CA GLY A 318 23.50 18.71 22.08
C GLY A 318 23.51 19.73 20.95
N LEU A 319 22.35 20.10 20.39
CA LEU A 319 22.25 20.97 19.22
C LEU A 319 22.79 22.39 19.43
N SER A 320 22.87 22.88 20.67
CA SER A 320 23.51 24.16 21.00
C SER A 320 25.01 24.20 20.68
N ASN A 321 25.64 23.04 20.49
CA ASN A 321 27.06 22.94 20.13
C ASN A 321 27.29 23.05 18.61
N TYR A 322 26.25 23.28 17.81
CA TYR A 322 26.30 23.28 16.36
C TYR A 322 25.79 24.57 15.73
N SER A 323 26.39 24.94 14.60
CA SER A 323 25.82 25.88 13.65
C SER A 323 25.07 25.07 12.58
N ILE A 324 23.75 25.17 12.55
CA ILE A 324 22.88 24.31 11.73
C ILE A 324 22.58 24.95 10.38
N THR A 325 22.86 24.23 9.30
CA THR A 325 22.47 24.56 7.92
C THR A 325 21.37 23.61 7.47
N TYR A 326 20.27 24.16 6.95
CA TYR A 326 19.13 23.40 6.43
C TYR A 326 19.16 23.38 4.91
N ASN A 327 19.17 22.19 4.32
CA ASN A 327 19.10 21.98 2.88
C ASN A 327 17.78 21.35 2.48
N THR A 328 17.24 21.81 1.36
CA THR A 328 15.94 21.39 0.84
C THR A 328 16.00 20.03 0.17
N GLY A 329 14.97 19.22 0.37
CA GLY A 329 14.71 17.99 -0.39
C GLY A 329 13.74 18.25 -1.54
N VAL A 330 13.75 17.40 -2.56
CA VAL A 330 12.80 17.46 -3.68
C VAL A 330 11.56 16.64 -3.36
N VAL A 331 10.38 17.15 -3.73
CA VAL A 331 9.12 16.41 -3.68
C VAL A 331 8.61 16.18 -5.10
N THR A 332 8.41 14.93 -5.49
CA THR A 332 7.88 14.55 -6.81
C THR A 332 6.43 14.11 -6.70
N VAL A 333 5.56 14.66 -7.55
CA VAL A 333 4.17 14.18 -7.68
C VAL A 333 4.08 13.16 -8.80
N THR A 334 3.74 11.92 -8.46
CA THR A 334 3.59 10.82 -9.42
C THR A 334 2.14 10.68 -9.90
N PRO A 335 1.90 10.17 -11.11
CA PRO A 335 0.54 9.95 -11.60
C PRO A 335 -0.25 8.99 -10.69
N LYS A 336 -1.52 9.31 -10.43
CA LYS A 336 -2.43 8.44 -9.66
C LYS A 336 -3.04 7.36 -10.57
N ALA A 337 -3.39 6.20 -10.02
CA ALA A 337 -4.10 5.18 -10.80
C ALA A 337 -5.51 5.66 -11.20
N LEU A 338 -5.88 5.41 -12.46
CA LEU A 338 -7.25 5.59 -12.98
C LEU A 338 -7.65 4.31 -13.74
N THR A 339 -8.87 3.83 -13.52
CA THR A 339 -9.41 2.67 -14.24
C THR A 339 -10.67 3.06 -15.00
N ILE A 340 -10.70 2.74 -16.29
CA ILE A 340 -11.84 2.94 -17.18
C ILE A 340 -12.32 1.57 -17.65
N THR A 341 -13.58 1.24 -17.36
CA THR A 341 -14.20 -0.03 -17.72
C THR A 341 -15.29 0.20 -18.74
N ALA A 342 -15.23 -0.48 -19.89
CA ALA A 342 -16.32 -0.42 -20.86
C ALA A 342 -17.55 -1.16 -20.32
N ASN A 343 -18.73 -0.57 -20.48
CA ASN A 343 -19.98 -1.18 -20.06
C ASN A 343 -20.37 -2.30 -21.02
N ALA A 344 -21.08 -3.30 -20.51
CA ALA A 344 -21.62 -4.35 -21.35
C ALA A 344 -22.70 -3.78 -22.30
N GLN A 345 -22.71 -4.27 -23.54
CA GLN A 345 -23.71 -3.91 -24.55
C GLN A 345 -24.21 -5.16 -25.28
N SER A 346 -25.37 -5.06 -25.92
CA SER A 346 -25.92 -6.18 -26.69
C SER A 346 -26.65 -5.73 -27.94
N THR A 347 -26.64 -6.57 -28.96
CA THR A 347 -27.49 -6.45 -30.15
C THR A 347 -28.02 -7.84 -30.53
N THR A 348 -28.81 -7.94 -31.59
CA THR A 348 -29.31 -9.20 -32.15
C THR A 348 -28.76 -9.37 -33.56
N TYR A 349 -28.45 -10.60 -33.94
CA TYR A 349 -28.05 -10.92 -35.32
C TYR A 349 -29.01 -10.31 -36.34
N GLY A 350 -28.47 -9.67 -37.39
CA GLY A 350 -29.25 -8.87 -38.35
C GLY A 350 -29.44 -7.41 -37.99
N THR A 351 -29.01 -6.97 -36.81
CA THR A 351 -29.13 -5.56 -36.37
C THR A 351 -27.76 -4.98 -36.04
N GLY A 352 -27.35 -3.94 -36.77
CA GLY A 352 -26.10 -3.23 -36.49
C GLY A 352 -26.17 -2.43 -35.18
N LEU A 353 -25.03 -2.26 -34.51
CA LEU A 353 -24.91 -1.51 -33.26
C LEU A 353 -23.70 -0.56 -33.32
N THR A 354 -23.89 0.71 -32.98
CA THR A 354 -22.77 1.65 -32.78
C THR A 354 -22.44 1.68 -31.28
N LEU A 355 -21.20 1.37 -30.90
CA LEU A 355 -20.78 1.27 -29.49
C LEU A 355 -20.75 2.64 -28.78
N GLY A 356 -20.65 3.73 -29.54
CA GLY A 356 -20.61 5.10 -29.04
C GLY A 356 -19.32 5.40 -28.28
N THR A 357 -19.31 6.53 -27.58
CA THR A 357 -18.14 7.00 -26.81
C THR A 357 -18.41 7.21 -25.32
N SER A 358 -19.62 6.88 -24.84
CA SER A 358 -20.09 7.13 -23.46
C SER A 358 -20.41 5.86 -22.66
N GLY A 359 -20.33 4.67 -23.28
CA GLY A 359 -20.64 3.39 -22.65
C GLY A 359 -19.52 2.87 -21.75
N TYR A 360 -19.12 3.62 -20.71
CA TYR A 360 -18.05 3.26 -19.79
C TYR A 360 -18.33 3.72 -18.35
N THR A 361 -17.52 3.24 -17.41
CA THR A 361 -17.43 3.70 -16.02
C THR A 361 -16.00 4.06 -15.68
N VAL A 362 -15.81 4.98 -14.73
CA VAL A 362 -14.49 5.49 -14.33
C VAL A 362 -14.34 5.41 -12.81
N SER A 363 -13.18 4.95 -12.34
CA SER A 363 -12.82 4.93 -10.93
C SER A 363 -11.44 5.54 -10.71
N GLY A 364 -11.31 6.42 -9.71
CA GLY A 364 -10.04 7.03 -9.30
C GLY A 364 -9.92 8.54 -9.50
N LEU A 365 -10.84 9.17 -10.24
CA LEU A 365 -10.88 10.63 -10.46
C LEU A 365 -11.04 11.39 -9.14
N ILE A 366 -10.36 12.53 -9.05
CA ILE A 366 -10.42 13.48 -7.94
C ILE A 366 -10.33 14.91 -8.49
N ASN A 367 -10.44 15.92 -7.63
CA ASN A 367 -10.18 17.34 -7.97
C ASN A 367 -10.95 17.86 -9.20
N SER A 368 -12.17 17.35 -9.43
CA SER A 368 -13.00 17.71 -10.58
C SER A 368 -12.39 17.37 -11.95
N ASP A 369 -11.40 16.48 -12.00
CA ASP A 369 -10.92 15.90 -13.24
C ASP A 369 -12.02 15.05 -13.90
N GLN A 370 -12.01 14.96 -15.23
CA GLN A 370 -13.11 14.37 -15.99
C GLN A 370 -12.60 13.53 -17.14
N VAL A 371 -13.29 12.41 -17.39
CA VAL A 371 -13.26 11.71 -18.68
C VAL A 371 -14.55 12.10 -19.40
N THR A 372 -14.44 12.67 -20.60
CA THR A 372 -15.58 13.13 -21.41
C THR A 372 -15.94 12.16 -22.52
N ALA A 373 -14.95 11.42 -23.05
CA ALA A 373 -15.19 10.40 -24.06
C ALA A 373 -14.11 9.31 -24.02
N VAL A 374 -14.49 8.10 -24.40
CA VAL A 374 -13.62 6.92 -24.54
C VAL A 374 -13.90 6.27 -25.89
N THR A 375 -12.87 5.85 -26.59
CA THR A 375 -13.01 5.07 -27.83
C THR A 375 -13.33 3.63 -27.48
N LEU A 376 -14.54 3.16 -27.84
CA LEU A 376 -15.01 1.79 -27.59
C LEU A 376 -15.00 1.01 -28.90
N LEU A 377 -14.21 -0.06 -28.97
CA LEU A 377 -14.09 -0.88 -30.17
C LEU A 377 -14.34 -2.35 -29.86
N SER A 378 -14.99 -3.06 -30.78
CA SER A 378 -15.00 -4.53 -30.82
C SER A 378 -14.34 -4.95 -32.12
N ASN A 379 -13.31 -5.79 -32.05
CA ASN A 379 -12.49 -6.18 -33.20
C ASN A 379 -12.03 -4.99 -34.06
N SER A 380 -11.52 -3.94 -33.40
CA SER A 380 -11.04 -2.69 -34.02
C SER A 380 -12.11 -1.85 -34.74
N SER A 381 -13.39 -2.10 -34.51
CA SER A 381 -14.50 -1.33 -35.08
C SER A 381 -15.40 -0.72 -34.00
N ALA A 382 -15.82 0.54 -34.22
CA ALA A 382 -16.79 1.23 -33.37
C ALA A 382 -18.25 0.83 -33.69
N THR A 383 -18.45 0.14 -34.81
CA THR A 383 -19.75 -0.35 -35.27
C THR A 383 -19.72 -1.86 -35.45
N ILE A 384 -20.72 -2.54 -34.92
CA ILE A 384 -20.97 -3.96 -35.09
C ILE A 384 -21.86 -4.13 -36.30
N SER A 385 -21.42 -4.93 -37.27
CA SER A 385 -22.18 -5.23 -38.47
C SER A 385 -23.40 -6.09 -38.14
N ALA A 386 -24.50 -5.92 -38.89
CA ALA A 386 -25.65 -6.82 -38.86
C ALA A 386 -25.28 -8.28 -39.19
N THR A 387 -24.13 -8.51 -39.84
CA THR A 387 -23.59 -9.84 -40.20
C THR A 387 -22.64 -10.44 -39.16
N THR A 388 -22.36 -9.74 -38.05
CA THR A 388 -21.54 -10.31 -36.97
C THR A 388 -22.28 -11.49 -36.34
N ASN A 389 -21.65 -12.67 -36.32
CA ASN A 389 -22.26 -13.90 -35.79
C ASN A 389 -22.74 -13.74 -34.35
N ALA A 390 -23.75 -14.53 -33.98
CA ALA A 390 -24.21 -14.61 -32.60
C ALA A 390 -23.09 -15.15 -31.69
N GLY A 391 -22.90 -14.53 -30.54
CA GLY A 391 -21.78 -14.86 -29.65
C GLY A 391 -21.44 -13.74 -28.67
N THR A 392 -20.31 -13.92 -27.99
CA THR A 392 -19.77 -12.96 -27.03
C THR A 392 -18.43 -12.43 -27.53
N TYR A 393 -18.25 -11.11 -27.46
CA TYR A 393 -17.08 -10.39 -27.93
C TYR A 393 -16.62 -9.39 -26.86
N ASN A 394 -15.39 -8.90 -26.99
CA ASN A 394 -14.87 -7.87 -26.10
C ASN A 394 -15.18 -6.48 -26.65
N ILE A 395 -15.56 -5.56 -25.78
CA ILE A 395 -15.52 -4.12 -26.02
C ILE A 395 -14.24 -3.62 -25.37
N THR A 396 -13.27 -3.23 -26.18
CA THR A 396 -11.98 -2.71 -25.74
C THR A 396 -12.05 -1.19 -25.66
N PRO A 397 -12.02 -0.59 -24.46
CA PRO A 397 -11.91 0.85 -24.32
C PRO A 397 -10.46 1.32 -24.55
N SER A 398 -10.31 2.51 -25.12
CA SER A 398 -9.02 3.14 -25.38
C SER A 398 -9.18 4.65 -25.56
N ALA A 399 -8.06 5.37 -25.67
CA ALA A 399 -8.02 6.78 -26.05
C ALA A 399 -9.02 7.67 -25.27
N ALA A 400 -9.04 7.52 -23.94
CA ALA A 400 -9.81 8.38 -23.08
C ALA A 400 -9.39 9.85 -23.24
N SER A 401 -10.38 10.73 -23.30
CA SER A 401 -10.21 12.17 -23.43
C SER A 401 -10.98 12.87 -22.32
N GLY A 402 -10.52 14.07 -21.94
CA GLY A 402 -11.12 14.87 -20.88
C GLY A 402 -10.08 15.80 -20.22
N SER A 403 -10.41 16.35 -19.06
CA SER A 403 -9.57 17.29 -18.33
C SER A 403 -8.80 16.61 -17.20
N GLY A 404 -7.52 16.94 -17.05
CA GLY A 404 -6.68 16.47 -15.95
C GLY A 404 -6.10 15.06 -16.11
N LEU A 405 -6.35 14.37 -17.23
CA LEU A 405 -5.92 12.98 -17.44
C LEU A 405 -4.41 12.76 -17.44
N SER A 406 -3.60 13.79 -17.70
CA SER A 406 -2.14 13.73 -17.56
C SER A 406 -1.68 13.45 -16.13
N ASN A 407 -2.54 13.65 -15.14
CA ASN A 407 -2.27 13.39 -13.74
C ASN A 407 -2.44 11.91 -13.34
N TYR A 408 -2.81 11.06 -14.30
CA TYR A 408 -3.16 9.67 -14.03
C TYR A 408 -2.42 8.68 -14.93
N ASN A 409 -2.15 7.50 -14.38
CA ASN A 409 -1.80 6.32 -15.16
C ASN A 409 -3.10 5.57 -15.49
N VAL A 410 -3.55 5.65 -16.75
CA VAL A 410 -4.86 5.15 -17.17
C VAL A 410 -4.78 3.67 -17.54
N SER A 411 -5.59 2.86 -16.85
CA SER A 411 -5.81 1.45 -17.13
C SER A 411 -7.19 1.21 -17.73
N TYR A 412 -7.28 0.28 -18.67
CA TYR A 412 -8.50 -0.05 -19.39
C TYR A 412 -8.95 -1.47 -19.10
N VAL A 413 -10.24 -1.65 -18.82
CA VAL A 413 -10.86 -2.96 -18.60
C VAL A 413 -11.91 -3.19 -19.66
N ASN A 414 -11.81 -4.33 -20.35
CA ASN A 414 -12.74 -4.69 -21.42
C ASN A 414 -14.15 -4.92 -20.87
N GLY A 415 -15.12 -4.42 -21.62
CA GLY A 415 -16.54 -4.75 -21.47
C GLY A 415 -16.91 -5.94 -22.33
N THR A 416 -18.16 -6.39 -22.20
CA THR A 416 -18.69 -7.53 -22.98
C THR A 416 -19.73 -7.05 -23.98
N LEU A 417 -19.57 -7.45 -25.24
CA LEU A 417 -20.59 -7.32 -26.28
C LEU A 417 -21.26 -8.69 -26.50
N THR A 418 -22.58 -8.75 -26.36
CA THR A 418 -23.36 -9.95 -26.68
C THR A 418 -24.17 -9.74 -27.96
N VAL A 419 -23.93 -10.58 -28.97
CA VAL A 419 -24.79 -10.67 -30.16
C VAL A 419 -25.75 -11.84 -29.94
N ASN A 420 -27.00 -11.53 -29.63
CA ASN A 420 -28.07 -12.50 -29.44
C ASN A 420 -28.46 -13.15 -30.77
N LYS A 421 -28.92 -14.40 -30.72
CA LYS A 421 -29.46 -15.08 -31.90
C LYS A 421 -30.75 -14.41 -32.37
N ALA A 422 -30.91 -14.24 -33.68
CA ALA A 422 -32.19 -13.82 -34.26
C ALA A 422 -33.22 -14.96 -34.17
N THR A 423 -34.51 -14.66 -34.27
CA THR A 423 -35.55 -15.69 -34.16
C THR A 423 -36.11 -16.06 -35.54
N LEU A 424 -36.06 -17.34 -35.90
CA LEU A 424 -36.81 -17.92 -37.01
C LEU A 424 -38.11 -18.53 -36.49
N THR A 425 -39.20 -18.35 -37.23
CA THR A 425 -40.49 -18.96 -36.93
C THR A 425 -40.75 -20.12 -37.87
N VAL A 426 -40.91 -21.32 -37.31
CA VAL A 426 -41.28 -22.55 -38.00
C VAL A 426 -42.78 -22.75 -37.88
N THR A 427 -43.50 -22.71 -38.99
CA THR A 427 -44.96 -22.86 -39.03
C THR A 427 -45.32 -24.15 -39.74
N ALA A 428 -46.02 -25.07 -39.08
CA ALA A 428 -46.61 -26.21 -39.77
C ALA A 428 -47.76 -25.73 -40.68
N ASN A 429 -47.77 -26.19 -41.94
CA ASN A 429 -48.78 -25.77 -42.90
C ASN A 429 -50.12 -26.42 -42.59
N ASN A 430 -51.20 -25.65 -42.72
CA ASN A 430 -52.56 -26.19 -42.66
C ASN A 430 -52.82 -27.12 -43.85
N GLN A 431 -53.46 -28.26 -43.59
CA GLN A 431 -53.75 -29.27 -44.61
C GLN A 431 -55.15 -29.85 -44.42
N SER A 432 -55.62 -30.63 -45.40
CA SER A 432 -56.92 -31.31 -45.30
C SER A 432 -56.89 -32.68 -45.96
N ARG A 433 -57.83 -33.55 -45.55
CA ARG A 433 -58.12 -34.83 -46.20
C ARG A 433 -59.57 -35.24 -46.00
N ILE A 434 -60.04 -36.21 -46.78
CA ILE A 434 -61.36 -36.80 -46.62
C ILE A 434 -61.29 -37.94 -45.59
N TYR A 435 -62.38 -38.15 -44.84
CA TYR A 435 -62.51 -39.26 -43.90
C TYR A 435 -62.20 -40.62 -44.56
N GLY A 436 -61.37 -41.42 -43.89
CA GLY A 436 -60.87 -42.70 -44.40
C GLY A 436 -59.66 -42.65 -45.32
N ASP A 437 -59.28 -41.47 -45.83
CA ASP A 437 -58.06 -41.34 -46.64
C ASP A 437 -56.81 -41.20 -45.75
N ALA A 438 -55.63 -41.54 -46.29
CA ALA A 438 -54.37 -41.38 -45.57
C ALA A 438 -54.06 -39.91 -45.25
N ASN A 439 -53.29 -39.66 -44.19
CA ASN A 439 -52.78 -38.32 -43.91
C ASN A 439 -51.90 -37.85 -45.08
N PRO A 440 -52.03 -36.58 -45.52
CA PRO A 440 -51.08 -36.01 -46.46
C PRO A 440 -49.68 -35.95 -45.83
N THR A 441 -48.65 -35.85 -46.66
CA THR A 441 -47.30 -35.52 -46.19
C THR A 441 -47.33 -34.14 -45.53
N LEU A 442 -47.06 -34.08 -44.24
CA LEU A 442 -47.07 -32.84 -43.48
C LEU A 442 -45.90 -31.95 -43.91
N THR A 443 -46.16 -30.67 -44.12
CA THR A 443 -45.17 -29.69 -44.56
C THR A 443 -45.09 -28.50 -43.60
N TYR A 444 -44.04 -27.70 -43.71
CA TYR A 444 -43.82 -26.51 -42.89
C TYR A 444 -43.16 -25.39 -43.71
N ALA A 445 -43.23 -24.16 -43.19
CA ALA A 445 -42.53 -23.00 -43.70
C ALA A 445 -41.68 -22.36 -42.59
N VAL A 446 -40.56 -21.73 -42.95
CA VAL A 446 -39.69 -21.00 -42.02
C VAL A 446 -39.57 -19.55 -42.47
N THR A 447 -39.81 -18.61 -41.57
CA THR A 447 -39.73 -17.15 -41.82
C THR A 447 -38.88 -16.46 -40.75
N GLY A 448 -38.52 -15.20 -40.98
CA GLY A 448 -37.72 -14.39 -40.04
C GLY A 448 -36.23 -14.29 -40.35
N TYR A 449 -35.80 -14.73 -41.53
CA TYR A 449 -34.41 -14.54 -41.96
C TYR A 449 -34.07 -13.05 -42.06
N VAL A 450 -32.86 -12.72 -41.62
CA VAL A 450 -32.26 -11.38 -41.74
C VAL A 450 -31.13 -11.42 -42.78
N ASN A 451 -30.55 -10.27 -43.11
CA ASN A 451 -29.39 -10.18 -44.02
C ASN A 451 -29.59 -10.83 -45.41
N SER A 452 -30.82 -10.85 -45.93
CA SER A 452 -31.19 -11.50 -47.20
C SER A 452 -30.88 -13.01 -47.26
N GLU A 453 -30.82 -13.65 -46.09
CA GLU A 453 -30.58 -15.08 -45.96
C GLU A 453 -31.85 -15.92 -46.23
N ASN A 454 -31.68 -17.24 -46.38
CA ASN A 454 -32.77 -18.17 -46.70
C ASN A 454 -32.51 -19.58 -46.13
N SER A 455 -33.36 -20.56 -46.47
CA SER A 455 -33.32 -21.91 -45.91
C SER A 455 -32.02 -22.70 -46.13
N SER A 456 -31.10 -22.24 -46.98
CA SER A 456 -29.80 -22.89 -47.19
C SER A 456 -28.90 -22.91 -45.95
N LEU A 457 -29.13 -22.05 -44.96
CA LEU A 457 -28.40 -22.02 -43.68
C LEU A 457 -28.93 -22.99 -42.63
N LEU A 458 -30.08 -23.61 -42.87
CA LEU A 458 -30.69 -24.56 -41.95
C LEU A 458 -30.07 -25.94 -42.12
N THR A 459 -29.81 -26.59 -40.99
CA THR A 459 -29.44 -28.02 -40.95
C THR A 459 -30.47 -28.79 -40.13
N GLY A 460 -30.70 -30.05 -40.47
CA GLY A 460 -31.74 -30.87 -39.84
C GLY A 460 -33.16 -30.47 -40.22
N ALA A 461 -34.15 -30.93 -39.46
CA ALA A 461 -35.57 -30.68 -39.71
C ALA A 461 -36.34 -30.57 -38.39
N PRO A 462 -37.44 -29.78 -38.34
CA PRO A 462 -38.35 -29.79 -37.20
C PRO A 462 -39.13 -31.11 -37.16
N ALA A 463 -39.69 -31.46 -36.00
CA ALA A 463 -40.69 -32.52 -35.91
C ALA A 463 -42.04 -31.93 -36.30
N ILE A 464 -42.63 -32.44 -37.40
CA ILE A 464 -43.99 -32.10 -37.83
C ILE A 464 -44.84 -33.36 -37.71
N SER A 465 -45.84 -33.35 -36.84
CA SER A 465 -46.66 -34.52 -36.55
C SER A 465 -48.12 -34.17 -36.27
N THR A 466 -49.00 -35.15 -36.38
CA THR A 466 -50.39 -35.06 -35.93
C THR A 466 -50.80 -36.37 -35.28
N THR A 467 -51.70 -36.30 -34.31
CA THR A 467 -52.29 -37.49 -33.66
C THR A 467 -53.43 -38.10 -34.49
N ALA A 468 -53.89 -37.40 -35.54
CA ALA A 468 -54.90 -37.92 -36.43
C ALA A 468 -54.38 -39.17 -37.17
N THR A 469 -55.17 -40.24 -37.17
CA THR A 469 -54.96 -41.48 -37.92
C THR A 469 -56.00 -41.60 -39.04
N THR A 470 -55.84 -42.51 -40.00
CA THR A 470 -56.84 -42.78 -41.07
C THR A 470 -58.28 -42.96 -40.57
N THR A 471 -58.44 -43.47 -39.34
CA THR A 471 -59.73 -43.73 -38.67
C THR A 471 -60.28 -42.55 -37.87
N SER A 472 -59.52 -41.46 -37.72
CA SER A 472 -59.96 -40.27 -36.98
C SER A 472 -61.18 -39.63 -37.62
N ASN A 473 -62.16 -39.26 -36.80
CA ASN A 473 -63.44 -38.68 -37.21
C ASN A 473 -63.26 -37.31 -37.88
N VAL A 474 -64.28 -36.86 -38.60
CA VAL A 474 -64.37 -35.51 -39.17
C VAL A 474 -64.17 -34.46 -38.08
N GLY A 475 -63.34 -33.46 -38.36
CA GLY A 475 -62.92 -32.45 -37.39
C GLY A 475 -61.56 -31.84 -37.72
N ASN A 476 -61.09 -30.93 -36.86
CA ASN A 476 -59.78 -30.30 -36.98
C ASN A 476 -58.82 -30.91 -35.96
N TYR A 477 -57.64 -31.31 -36.42
CA TYR A 477 -56.59 -31.91 -35.61
C TYR A 477 -55.33 -31.07 -35.70
N THR A 478 -54.65 -30.88 -34.58
CA THR A 478 -53.41 -30.08 -34.58
C THR A 478 -52.33 -30.78 -35.38
N ILE A 479 -51.65 -30.02 -36.24
CA ILE A 479 -50.35 -30.39 -36.80
C ILE A 479 -49.31 -29.68 -35.93
N THR A 480 -48.64 -30.43 -35.07
CA THR A 480 -47.68 -29.90 -34.11
C THR A 480 -46.34 -29.66 -34.81
N ALA A 481 -45.82 -28.43 -34.71
CA ALA A 481 -44.45 -28.12 -35.04
C ALA A 481 -43.65 -28.10 -33.73
N ALA A 482 -42.57 -28.88 -33.66
CA ALA A 482 -41.73 -28.97 -32.47
C ALA A 482 -40.24 -29.02 -32.81
N ALA A 483 -39.43 -28.70 -31.82
CA ALA A 483 -37.99 -28.86 -31.88
C ALA A 483 -37.63 -30.33 -32.16
N ASN A 484 -36.62 -30.52 -33.01
CA ASN A 484 -36.03 -31.82 -33.32
C ASN A 484 -34.55 -31.60 -33.68
N SER A 485 -34.12 -31.85 -34.92
CA SER A 485 -32.72 -31.65 -35.34
C SER A 485 -32.46 -30.30 -36.01
N LEU A 486 -33.48 -29.45 -36.13
CA LEU A 486 -33.35 -28.15 -36.79
C LEU A 486 -32.36 -27.25 -36.05
N SER A 487 -31.32 -26.78 -36.75
CA SER A 487 -30.24 -25.98 -36.20
C SER A 487 -29.76 -24.90 -37.16
N ALA A 488 -29.39 -23.76 -36.60
CA ALA A 488 -28.74 -22.64 -37.27
C ALA A 488 -27.83 -21.90 -36.27
N ALA A 489 -26.62 -21.53 -36.71
CA ALA A 489 -25.62 -20.93 -35.82
C ALA A 489 -26.11 -19.61 -35.18
N ASN A 490 -26.68 -18.73 -36.00
CA ASN A 490 -27.06 -17.37 -35.62
C ASN A 490 -28.55 -17.20 -35.28
N TYR A 491 -29.32 -18.29 -35.29
CA TYR A 491 -30.76 -18.25 -35.05
C TYR A 491 -31.22 -19.17 -33.93
N GLN A 492 -32.26 -18.74 -33.24
CA GLN A 492 -33.12 -19.55 -32.37
C GLN A 492 -34.47 -19.77 -33.05
N PHE A 493 -35.22 -20.77 -32.62
CA PHE A 493 -36.47 -21.17 -33.27
C PHE A 493 -37.68 -20.98 -32.36
N ASN A 494 -38.74 -20.41 -32.93
CA ASN A 494 -40.09 -20.42 -32.39
C ASN A 494 -40.96 -21.33 -33.26
N TYR A 495 -41.87 -22.10 -32.66
CA TYR A 495 -42.69 -23.09 -33.37
C TYR A 495 -44.17 -22.72 -33.30
N VAL A 496 -44.84 -22.78 -34.45
CA VAL A 496 -46.26 -22.48 -34.60
C VAL A 496 -46.95 -23.69 -35.24
N ASN A 497 -47.99 -24.16 -34.57
CA ASN A 497 -48.77 -25.31 -35.01
C ASN A 497 -49.69 -24.95 -36.19
N GLY A 498 -49.93 -25.94 -37.05
CA GLY A 498 -50.94 -25.92 -38.09
C GLY A 498 -52.17 -26.76 -37.71
N SER A 499 -53.08 -26.93 -38.65
CA SER A 499 -54.31 -27.70 -38.50
C SER A 499 -54.55 -28.62 -39.70
N LEU A 500 -54.87 -29.88 -39.43
CA LEU A 500 -55.36 -30.86 -40.38
C LEU A 500 -56.89 -30.93 -40.29
N ALA A 501 -57.58 -30.49 -41.34
CA ALA A 501 -59.03 -30.60 -41.45
C ALA A 501 -59.42 -31.94 -42.10
N ILE A 502 -60.16 -32.78 -41.37
CA ILE A 502 -60.76 -34.00 -41.91
C ILE A 502 -62.20 -33.67 -42.32
N THR A 503 -62.51 -33.79 -43.60
CA THR A 503 -63.84 -33.53 -44.17
C THR A 503 -64.63 -34.82 -44.39
N LYS A 504 -65.96 -34.71 -44.48
CA LYS A 504 -66.85 -35.87 -44.63
C LYS A 504 -66.62 -36.59 -45.95
N ALA A 505 -66.59 -37.92 -45.91
CA ALA A 505 -66.69 -38.78 -47.08
C ALA A 505 -68.14 -38.82 -47.61
N THR A 506 -68.40 -39.47 -48.74
CA THR A 506 -69.74 -39.54 -49.34
C THR A 506 -70.27 -40.97 -49.34
N LEU A 507 -71.48 -41.16 -48.83
CA LEU A 507 -72.27 -42.37 -48.99
C LEU A 507 -73.35 -42.16 -50.04
N THR A 508 -73.56 -43.18 -50.88
CA THR A 508 -74.60 -43.15 -51.92
C THR A 508 -75.75 -44.06 -51.52
N VAL A 509 -76.96 -43.50 -51.43
CA VAL A 509 -78.21 -44.22 -51.18
C VAL A 509 -78.89 -44.54 -52.52
N THR A 510 -78.99 -45.81 -52.85
CA THR A 510 -79.59 -46.28 -54.11
C THR A 510 -80.90 -47.00 -53.83
N ALA A 511 -82.01 -46.54 -54.41
CA ALA A 511 -83.25 -47.30 -54.38
C ALA A 511 -83.11 -48.58 -55.23
N ASN A 512 -83.53 -49.72 -54.70
CA ASN A 512 -83.39 -51.00 -55.41
C ASN A 512 -84.47 -51.14 -56.48
N ASN A 513 -84.11 -51.72 -57.62
CA ASN A 513 -85.09 -52.08 -58.65
C ASN A 513 -86.04 -53.18 -58.15
N GLN A 514 -87.32 -53.05 -58.45
CA GLN A 514 -88.36 -53.99 -58.02
C GLN A 514 -89.39 -54.20 -59.13
N SER A 515 -90.28 -55.18 -58.94
CA SER A 515 -91.36 -55.45 -59.88
C SER A 515 -92.64 -55.93 -59.19
N ARG A 516 -93.77 -55.77 -59.87
CA ARG A 516 -95.08 -56.33 -59.48
C ARG A 516 -95.91 -56.68 -60.69
N ILE A 517 -97.00 -57.41 -60.50
CA ILE A 517 -98.00 -57.67 -61.54
C ILE A 517 -99.09 -56.59 -61.48
N TYR A 518 -99.67 -56.26 -62.62
CA TYR A 518 -100.77 -55.30 -62.72
C TYR A 518 -101.95 -55.69 -61.80
N GLY A 519 -102.45 -54.71 -61.05
CA GLY A 519 -103.49 -54.93 -60.04
C GLY A 519 -103.00 -55.40 -58.67
N ASP A 520 -101.75 -55.83 -58.53
CA ASP A 520 -101.19 -56.17 -57.22
C ASP A 520 -100.65 -54.90 -56.52
N ASN A 521 -100.60 -54.92 -55.19
CA ASN A 521 -100.01 -53.84 -54.40
C ASN A 521 -98.53 -53.63 -54.74
N ASN A 522 -98.05 -52.40 -54.53
CA ASN A 522 -96.62 -52.15 -54.62
C ASN A 522 -95.87 -53.00 -53.59
N PRO A 523 -94.74 -53.62 -53.98
CA PRO A 523 -93.85 -54.28 -53.03
C PRO A 523 -93.32 -53.26 -52.02
N THR A 524 -92.88 -53.74 -50.86
CA THR A 524 -92.12 -52.91 -49.93
C THR A 524 -90.83 -52.45 -50.60
N LEU A 525 -90.73 -51.15 -50.85
CA LEU A 525 -89.57 -50.56 -51.52
C LEU A 525 -88.32 -50.70 -50.64
N THR A 526 -87.22 -51.13 -51.23
CA THR A 526 -85.94 -51.32 -50.53
C THR A 526 -84.84 -50.44 -51.12
N TYR A 527 -83.74 -50.27 -50.38
CA TYR A 527 -82.58 -49.49 -50.81
C TYR A 527 -81.26 -50.14 -50.38
N THR A 528 -80.15 -49.69 -50.96
CA THR A 528 -78.78 -50.05 -50.58
C THR A 528 -77.98 -48.77 -50.34
N ILE A 529 -77.02 -48.82 -49.40
CA ILE A 529 -76.08 -47.71 -49.15
C ILE A 529 -74.67 -48.22 -49.41
N THR A 530 -73.89 -47.49 -50.19
CA THR A 530 -72.49 -47.82 -50.52
C THR A 530 -71.56 -46.64 -50.29
N GLY A 531 -70.24 -46.87 -50.31
CA GLY A 531 -69.22 -45.84 -50.12
C GLY A 531 -68.60 -45.77 -48.71
N TYR A 532 -68.90 -46.74 -47.83
CA TYR A 532 -68.31 -46.82 -46.50
C TYR A 532 -66.77 -46.91 -46.58
N LYS A 533 -66.10 -46.22 -45.66
CA LYS A 533 -64.66 -46.22 -45.44
C LYS A 533 -64.34 -46.94 -44.13
N ASN A 534 -63.07 -47.27 -43.90
CA ASN A 534 -62.58 -47.83 -42.63
C ASN A 534 -63.33 -49.08 -42.11
N SER A 535 -63.92 -49.88 -43.00
CA SER A 535 -64.78 -51.02 -42.64
C SER A 535 -66.05 -50.63 -41.88
N ASP A 536 -66.47 -49.37 -41.96
CA ASP A 536 -67.76 -48.92 -41.47
C ASP A 536 -68.89 -49.69 -42.16
N THR A 537 -70.00 -49.83 -41.44
CA THR A 537 -71.22 -50.46 -41.94
C THR A 537 -72.41 -49.54 -41.67
N SER A 538 -73.64 -49.98 -41.94
CA SER A 538 -74.85 -49.20 -41.66
C SER A 538 -75.01 -48.78 -40.19
N SER A 539 -74.24 -49.34 -39.25
CA SER A 539 -74.26 -48.94 -37.83
C SER A 539 -73.81 -47.50 -37.58
N VAL A 540 -73.05 -46.88 -38.50
CA VAL A 540 -72.60 -45.48 -38.38
C VAL A 540 -73.65 -44.47 -38.85
N ILE A 541 -74.79 -44.95 -39.35
CA ILE A 541 -75.88 -44.15 -39.88
C ILE A 541 -77.04 -44.23 -38.91
N THR A 542 -77.68 -43.08 -38.70
CA THR A 542 -78.97 -42.99 -38.01
C THR A 542 -80.03 -42.45 -38.97
N GLY A 543 -81.30 -42.76 -38.69
CA GLY A 543 -82.41 -42.41 -39.57
C GLY A 543 -82.53 -43.31 -40.81
N THR A 544 -83.47 -42.98 -41.68
CA THR A 544 -83.80 -43.74 -42.90
C THR A 544 -84.09 -42.78 -44.05
N PRO A 545 -83.69 -43.09 -45.29
CA PRO A 545 -84.08 -42.30 -46.45
C PRO A 545 -85.58 -42.42 -46.71
N THR A 546 -86.14 -41.47 -47.46
CA THR A 546 -87.46 -41.65 -48.06
C THR A 546 -87.28 -42.43 -49.36
N ILE A 547 -87.94 -43.59 -49.47
CA ILE A 547 -88.04 -44.36 -50.72
C ILE A 547 -89.49 -44.35 -51.17
N SER A 548 -89.74 -43.85 -52.38
CA SER A 548 -91.11 -43.69 -52.89
C SER A 548 -91.20 -43.92 -54.38
N THR A 549 -92.39 -44.24 -54.86
CA THR A 549 -92.73 -44.26 -56.29
C THR A 549 -94.10 -43.62 -56.46
N THR A 550 -94.33 -43.01 -57.61
CA THR A 550 -95.65 -42.46 -57.97
C THR A 550 -96.61 -43.53 -58.48
N ALA A 551 -96.14 -44.75 -58.73
CA ALA A 551 -96.99 -45.86 -59.11
C ALA A 551 -97.97 -46.23 -57.99
N THR A 552 -99.23 -46.48 -58.33
CA THR A 552 -100.30 -46.98 -57.45
C THR A 552 -100.75 -48.37 -57.91
N THR A 553 -101.59 -49.07 -57.15
CA THR A 553 -102.17 -50.38 -57.55
C THR A 553 -102.82 -50.36 -58.94
N THR A 554 -103.35 -49.21 -59.37
CA THR A 554 -104.01 -49.00 -60.66
C THR A 554 -103.08 -48.53 -61.78
N SER A 555 -101.79 -48.28 -61.49
CA SER A 555 -100.84 -47.91 -62.54
C SER A 555 -100.70 -49.04 -63.58
N ASN A 556 -100.75 -48.64 -64.85
CA ASN A 556 -100.64 -49.52 -66.01
C ASN A 556 -99.30 -50.27 -66.05
N VAL A 557 -99.21 -51.26 -66.92
CA VAL A 557 -97.95 -51.94 -67.24
C VAL A 557 -96.94 -50.94 -67.78
N GLY A 558 -95.72 -50.95 -67.23
CA GLY A 558 -94.70 -49.95 -67.55
C GLY A 558 -93.58 -49.90 -66.52
N SER A 559 -92.71 -48.91 -66.68
CA SER A 559 -91.57 -48.63 -65.81
C SER A 559 -91.79 -47.33 -65.06
N TYR A 560 -91.66 -47.37 -63.74
CA TYR A 560 -91.88 -46.24 -62.85
C TYR A 560 -90.64 -45.99 -61.99
N THR A 561 -90.22 -44.75 -61.85
CA THR A 561 -89.06 -44.43 -61.01
C THR A 561 -89.37 -44.71 -59.54
N ILE A 562 -88.40 -45.31 -58.85
CA ILE A 562 -88.33 -45.35 -57.39
C ILE A 562 -87.30 -44.29 -56.98
N THR A 563 -87.78 -43.22 -56.36
CA THR A 563 -86.93 -42.11 -55.92
C THR A 563 -86.42 -42.39 -54.52
N SER A 564 -85.10 -42.27 -54.32
CA SER A 564 -84.48 -42.12 -53.01
C SER A 564 -84.26 -40.63 -52.74
N ALA A 565 -84.58 -40.19 -51.52
CA ALA A 565 -84.42 -38.79 -51.13
C ALA A 565 -84.01 -38.67 -49.66
N ALA A 566 -83.48 -37.50 -49.32
CA ALA A 566 -83.17 -37.13 -47.96
C ALA A 566 -84.42 -37.15 -47.08
N ASN A 567 -84.21 -37.56 -45.83
CA ASN A 567 -85.21 -37.50 -44.77
C ASN A 567 -84.48 -37.16 -43.47
N ASN A 568 -84.29 -38.12 -42.57
CA ASN A 568 -83.57 -37.94 -41.31
C ASN A 568 -82.22 -38.70 -41.26
N LEU A 569 -81.67 -39.05 -42.42
CA LEU A 569 -80.35 -39.69 -42.51
C LEU A 569 -79.27 -38.78 -41.93
N ASN A 570 -78.49 -39.32 -40.98
CA ASN A 570 -77.36 -38.63 -40.38
C ASN A 570 -76.20 -39.61 -40.16
N ALA A 571 -74.99 -39.16 -40.51
CA ALA A 571 -73.73 -39.78 -40.15
C ALA A 571 -72.69 -38.71 -39.81
N ASN A 572 -71.92 -38.95 -38.75
CA ASN A 572 -70.91 -38.01 -38.28
C ASN A 572 -69.81 -37.77 -39.32
N ASN A 573 -69.41 -38.82 -40.05
CA ASN A 573 -68.26 -38.79 -40.95
C ASN A 573 -68.63 -38.80 -42.45
N TYR A 574 -69.92 -38.82 -42.77
CA TYR A 574 -70.38 -38.94 -44.16
C TYR A 574 -71.44 -37.90 -44.52
N ASN A 575 -71.40 -37.47 -45.78
CA ASN A 575 -72.47 -36.83 -46.50
C ASN A 575 -73.23 -37.87 -47.33
N PHE A 576 -74.48 -37.58 -47.70
CA PHE A 576 -75.32 -38.50 -48.48
C PHE A 576 -75.62 -37.96 -49.87
N THR A 577 -75.53 -38.83 -50.87
CA THR A 577 -76.04 -38.63 -52.23
C THR A 577 -77.10 -39.69 -52.53
N TYR A 578 -77.97 -39.42 -53.52
CA TYR A 578 -79.15 -40.24 -53.78
C TYR A 578 -79.22 -40.65 -55.25
N ALA A 579 -79.43 -41.95 -55.48
CA ALA A 579 -79.59 -42.55 -56.80
C ALA A 579 -80.94 -43.27 -56.90
N PRO A 580 -81.70 -43.07 -58.00
CA PRO A 580 -83.00 -43.70 -58.19
C PRO A 580 -82.88 -45.18 -58.59
N GLY A 581 -83.96 -45.92 -58.36
CA GLY A 581 -84.22 -47.25 -58.91
C GLY A 581 -85.48 -47.25 -59.77
N THR A 582 -85.94 -48.44 -60.14
CA THR A 582 -87.07 -48.64 -61.06
C THR A 582 -88.04 -49.71 -60.55
N LEU A 583 -89.33 -49.41 -60.53
CA LEU A 583 -90.43 -50.35 -60.34
C LEU A 583 -91.01 -50.74 -61.70
N THR A 584 -90.91 -52.01 -62.06
CA THR A 584 -91.50 -52.58 -63.29
C THR A 584 -92.85 -53.21 -62.99
N VAL A 585 -93.92 -52.71 -63.62
CA VAL A 585 -95.26 -53.32 -63.56
C VAL A 585 -95.43 -54.25 -64.76
N ASN A 586 -95.54 -55.54 -64.49
CA ASN A 586 -95.73 -56.61 -65.47
C ASN A 586 -97.22 -56.88 -65.75
N LYS A 587 -97.53 -57.46 -66.91
CA LYS A 587 -98.91 -57.80 -67.30
C LYS A 587 -99.53 -58.85 -66.36
N ALA A 588 -100.79 -58.65 -66.00
CA ALA A 588 -101.62 -59.67 -65.33
C ALA A 588 -102.19 -60.67 -66.35
N THR A 589 -102.58 -61.86 -65.93
CA THR A 589 -103.12 -62.87 -66.85
C THR A 589 -104.65 -62.88 -66.82
N LEU A 590 -105.30 -62.68 -67.97
CA LEU A 590 -106.71 -62.99 -68.18
C LEU A 590 -106.87 -64.40 -68.72
N THR A 591 -107.89 -65.11 -68.26
CA THR A 591 -108.21 -66.47 -68.74
C THR A 591 -109.46 -66.45 -69.59
N VAL A 592 -109.32 -66.79 -70.86
CA VAL A 592 -110.39 -66.95 -71.84
C VAL A 592 -110.86 -68.40 -71.80
N THR A 593 -112.11 -68.63 -71.42
CA THR A 593 -112.71 -69.98 -71.33
C THR A 593 -113.83 -70.10 -72.34
N ALA A 594 -113.77 -71.08 -73.24
CA ALA A 594 -114.92 -71.42 -74.08
C ALA A 594 -116.04 -72.00 -73.21
N ASN A 595 -117.26 -71.51 -73.37
CA ASN A 595 -118.41 -71.99 -72.59
C ASN A 595 -118.85 -73.37 -73.11
N ASN A 596 -119.19 -74.27 -72.19
CA ASN A 596 -119.80 -75.56 -72.55
C ASN A 596 -121.17 -75.32 -73.16
N GLN A 597 -121.51 -76.09 -74.20
CA GLN A 597 -122.80 -75.96 -74.89
C GLN A 597 -123.35 -77.32 -75.31
N SER A 598 -124.66 -77.40 -75.49
CA SER A 598 -125.36 -78.61 -75.92
C SER A 598 -126.31 -78.32 -77.07
N ARG A 599 -126.52 -79.33 -77.93
CA ARG A 599 -127.54 -79.32 -78.98
C ARG A 599 -128.25 -80.67 -79.04
N VAL A 600 -129.45 -80.71 -79.60
CA VAL A 600 -130.13 -81.97 -79.94
C VAL A 600 -129.56 -82.49 -81.26
N TYR A 601 -129.50 -83.82 -81.43
CA TYR A 601 -128.97 -84.44 -82.63
C TYR A 601 -129.73 -84.00 -83.89
N GLY A 602 -129.00 -83.61 -84.94
CA GLY A 602 -129.54 -83.04 -86.18
C GLY A 602 -129.63 -81.51 -86.20
N ASP A 603 -129.66 -80.85 -85.03
CA ASP A 603 -129.72 -79.39 -84.95
C ASP A 603 -128.36 -78.76 -85.29
N ALA A 604 -128.42 -77.52 -85.77
CA ALA A 604 -127.23 -76.67 -85.93
C ALA A 604 -126.53 -76.47 -84.58
N ASN A 605 -125.20 -76.27 -84.63
CA ASN A 605 -124.47 -75.92 -83.42
C ASN A 605 -125.00 -74.58 -82.87
N PRO A 606 -125.18 -74.47 -81.55
CA PRO A 606 -125.44 -73.19 -80.92
C PRO A 606 -124.29 -72.23 -81.21
N THR A 607 -124.59 -70.93 -81.11
CA THR A 607 -123.57 -69.90 -81.22
C THR A 607 -122.57 -70.09 -80.08
N LEU A 608 -121.34 -70.48 -80.41
CA LEU A 608 -120.30 -70.72 -79.42
C LEU A 608 -119.99 -69.41 -78.68
N THR A 609 -120.00 -69.47 -77.35
CA THR A 609 -119.72 -68.33 -76.48
C THR A 609 -118.49 -68.59 -75.63
N TYR A 610 -117.91 -67.52 -75.08
CA TYR A 610 -116.76 -67.59 -74.17
C TYR A 610 -116.92 -66.61 -73.02
N ALA A 611 -116.19 -66.85 -71.94
CA ALA A 611 -116.05 -65.95 -70.82
C ALA A 611 -114.58 -65.57 -70.64
N ILE A 612 -114.32 -64.31 -70.28
CA ILE A 612 -112.99 -63.85 -69.86
C ILE A 612 -113.05 -63.59 -68.36
N THR A 613 -112.11 -64.16 -67.62
CA THR A 613 -112.00 -64.00 -66.16
C THR A 613 -110.59 -63.59 -65.76
N GLY A 614 -110.41 -63.15 -64.51
CA GLY A 614 -109.11 -62.70 -63.98
C GLY A 614 -108.85 -61.20 -64.08
N PHE A 615 -109.87 -60.40 -64.41
CA PHE A 615 -109.78 -58.93 -64.38
C PHE A 615 -109.40 -58.45 -62.96
N LYS A 616 -108.52 -57.45 -62.91
CA LYS A 616 -108.02 -56.76 -61.72
C LYS A 616 -108.56 -55.34 -61.69
N ASN A 617 -108.47 -54.67 -60.54
CA ASN A 617 -108.83 -53.25 -60.39
C ASN A 617 -110.25 -52.88 -60.87
N SER A 618 -111.21 -53.81 -60.77
CA SER A 618 -112.57 -53.64 -61.29
C SER A 618 -112.65 -53.44 -62.82
N ASP A 619 -111.59 -53.77 -63.56
CA ASP A 619 -111.64 -53.86 -65.01
C ASP A 619 -112.70 -54.87 -65.44
N THR A 620 -113.27 -54.66 -66.62
CA THR A 620 -114.24 -55.57 -67.24
C THR A 620 -113.80 -55.88 -68.67
N SER A 621 -114.60 -56.66 -69.41
CA SER A 621 -114.31 -56.96 -70.82
C SER A 621 -114.12 -55.73 -71.71
N SER A 622 -114.52 -54.53 -71.27
CA SER A 622 -114.27 -53.28 -71.99
C SER A 622 -112.78 -52.94 -72.18
N VAL A 623 -111.88 -53.49 -71.36
CA VAL A 623 -110.43 -53.26 -71.48
C VAL A 623 -109.75 -54.22 -72.47
N VAL A 624 -110.52 -55.16 -73.01
CA VAL A 624 -110.07 -56.16 -73.97
C VAL A 624 -110.65 -55.81 -75.34
N THR A 625 -109.80 -55.74 -76.35
CA THR A 625 -110.21 -55.57 -77.74
C THR A 625 -109.92 -56.84 -78.54
N GLY A 626 -110.60 -57.01 -79.67
CA GLY A 626 -110.53 -58.23 -80.48
C GLY A 626 -111.42 -59.35 -79.95
N THR A 627 -111.31 -60.53 -80.56
CA THR A 627 -112.06 -61.73 -80.19
C THR A 627 -111.14 -62.95 -80.22
N PRO A 628 -111.30 -63.91 -79.28
CA PRO A 628 -110.63 -65.20 -79.42
C PRO A 628 -111.23 -65.99 -80.57
N THR A 629 -110.53 -67.02 -81.03
CA THR A 629 -111.14 -68.04 -81.90
C THR A 629 -111.81 -69.07 -81.00
N ILE A 630 -113.13 -69.22 -81.14
CA ILE A 630 -113.91 -70.29 -80.51
C ILE A 630 -114.44 -71.20 -81.61
N SER A 631 -114.03 -72.46 -81.59
CA SER A 631 -114.43 -73.44 -82.60
C SER A 631 -114.67 -74.81 -81.99
N THR A 632 -115.54 -75.60 -82.62
CA THR A 632 -115.69 -77.02 -82.34
C THR A 632 -115.61 -77.79 -83.65
N THR A 633 -115.17 -79.04 -83.58
CA THR A 633 -115.19 -79.96 -84.72
C THR A 633 -116.54 -80.67 -84.88
N ALA A 634 -117.45 -80.53 -83.90
CA ALA A 634 -118.80 -81.08 -84.01
C ALA A 634 -119.57 -80.43 -85.18
N THR A 635 -120.27 -81.23 -85.97
CA THR A 635 -121.14 -80.82 -87.09
C THR A 635 -122.57 -81.28 -86.82
N THR A 636 -123.56 -80.87 -87.63
CA THR A 636 -124.97 -81.32 -87.47
C THR A 636 -125.13 -82.84 -87.43
N THR A 637 -124.25 -83.57 -88.12
CA THR A 637 -124.20 -85.04 -88.22
C THR A 637 -123.33 -85.72 -87.15
N SER A 638 -122.66 -84.98 -86.27
CA SER A 638 -121.90 -85.58 -85.18
C SER A 638 -122.82 -86.35 -84.22
N ASN A 639 -122.44 -87.59 -83.94
CA ASN A 639 -123.09 -88.51 -83.01
C ASN A 639 -123.15 -87.93 -81.58
N VAL A 640 -124.06 -88.45 -80.75
CA VAL A 640 -124.23 -88.00 -79.37
C VAL A 640 -122.94 -88.25 -78.57
N GLY A 641 -122.41 -87.21 -77.93
CA GLY A 641 -121.16 -87.23 -77.14
C GLY A 641 -120.65 -85.82 -76.82
N ASN A 642 -119.56 -85.72 -76.06
CA ASN A 642 -118.92 -84.44 -75.75
C ASN A 642 -117.85 -84.12 -76.80
N TYR A 643 -117.83 -82.87 -77.28
CA TYR A 643 -116.88 -82.42 -78.29
C TYR A 643 -116.21 -81.14 -77.81
N THR A 644 -114.88 -81.12 -77.83
CA THR A 644 -114.13 -79.95 -77.37
C THR A 644 -114.55 -78.69 -78.13
N ILE A 645 -114.82 -77.63 -77.36
CA ILE A 645 -114.94 -76.27 -77.84
C ILE A 645 -113.60 -75.60 -77.55
N ALA A 646 -112.74 -75.49 -78.57
CA ALA A 646 -111.40 -74.96 -78.44
C ALA A 646 -111.42 -73.43 -78.32
N ALA A 647 -110.77 -72.90 -77.29
CA ALA A 647 -110.43 -71.48 -77.18
C ALA A 647 -108.97 -71.28 -77.59
N ALA A 648 -108.73 -70.43 -78.59
CA ALA A 648 -107.38 -70.14 -79.06
C ALA A 648 -107.14 -68.65 -79.26
N ALA A 649 -105.85 -68.29 -79.24
CA ALA A 649 -105.41 -66.94 -79.54
C ALA A 649 -105.80 -66.52 -80.97
N ASN A 650 -106.17 -65.24 -81.09
CA ASN A 650 -106.43 -64.58 -82.36
C ASN A 650 -105.93 -63.14 -82.27
N ASN A 651 -106.82 -62.14 -82.20
CA ASN A 651 -106.46 -60.73 -82.11
C ASN A 651 -106.81 -60.09 -80.76
N LEU A 652 -106.99 -60.91 -79.70
CA LEU A 652 -107.21 -60.40 -78.36
C LEU A 652 -106.02 -59.55 -77.90
N SER A 653 -106.33 -58.33 -77.45
CA SER A 653 -105.34 -57.40 -76.92
C SER A 653 -105.87 -56.70 -75.67
N ALA A 654 -104.98 -56.48 -74.71
CA ALA A 654 -105.21 -55.66 -73.55
C ALA A 654 -103.88 -55.03 -73.11
N ASN A 655 -103.92 -53.75 -72.75
CA ASN A 655 -102.73 -53.00 -72.38
C ASN A 655 -102.04 -53.60 -71.14
N ASN A 656 -102.85 -53.97 -70.15
CA ASN A 656 -102.37 -54.41 -68.84
C ASN A 656 -102.41 -55.92 -68.63
N TYR A 657 -102.91 -56.66 -69.62
CA TYR A 657 -103.10 -58.09 -69.49
C TYR A 657 -102.43 -58.89 -70.62
N GLN A 658 -102.07 -60.11 -70.29
CA GLN A 658 -101.73 -61.19 -71.21
C GLN A 658 -102.84 -62.25 -71.13
N PHE A 659 -103.01 -63.07 -72.16
CA PHE A 659 -104.12 -64.02 -72.25
C PHE A 659 -103.65 -65.47 -72.12
N ASN A 660 -104.39 -66.23 -71.32
CA ASN A 660 -104.34 -67.69 -71.25
C ASN A 660 -105.67 -68.26 -71.75
N TYR A 661 -105.65 -69.42 -72.41
CA TYR A 661 -106.83 -69.98 -73.08
C TYR A 661 -107.18 -71.37 -72.53
N VAL A 662 -108.47 -71.59 -72.27
CA VAL A 662 -109.02 -72.83 -71.71
C VAL A 662 -110.22 -73.29 -72.54
N ASN A 663 -110.21 -74.56 -72.93
CA ASN A 663 -111.25 -75.16 -73.77
C ASN A 663 -112.50 -75.55 -72.96
N GLY A 664 -113.65 -75.57 -73.61
CA GLY A 664 -114.92 -76.13 -73.12
C GLY A 664 -115.29 -77.44 -73.84
N SER A 665 -116.52 -77.92 -73.65
CA SER A 665 -117.06 -79.16 -74.23
C SER A 665 -118.53 -79.12 -74.58
#